data_AF-A0A821VNM3-F1
#
_entry.id   AF-A0A821VNM3-F1
#
_cell.length_a   1.000
_cell.length_b   1.000
_cell.length_c   1.000
_cell.angle_alpha   90.00
_cell.angle_beta   90.00
_cell.angle_gamma   90.00
#
_symmetry.space_group_name_H-M   'P 1'
#
loop_
_entity.id
_entity.type
_entity.pdbx_description
1 polymer ?
#
loop_
_entity_poly.entity_id
_entity_poly.type
_entity_poly.pdbx_seq_one_letter_code
_entity_poly.pdbx_strand_id
1 'polypeptide(L)'
;MDQNMDIVNLISSLLDEGKYKEVLTVPKEEKFFNNFRDNCWDLISIVVSKIQNDTITLKPSLYGTCEQLLSLIIESGHHEEALLEFIEQIEVAKNDAQFSIILNPLQQLLIKLYKKRGRTLECCLNSISTYIEAIPIPDLNLEGKERLLMDSDPNVRRIINVYSLLPPFYQPFIKELKTDYNENTGHIIASFLISLLGKPFVYIDLDPEYNYNGQFRQCCSTITEDICFLLKNIFKLFPYLEDCYKESQKYQGKTRESINNDFEDPFKHKEKINLTTLSGLYYIIFSEDFVVPDFAVPHIYSNQYITHIILISVVHLLTFVEYSPQTKALSLGTSILKRFPDNASHSLLTVPIHFKLCKILINVSVYSNYDGNRKQAVKLIEMYVNKFNYRGRISILKYIIDNANHSGMIGYAITLYKNSLDQALKIFDLPECFTGAQLHSMIKKICYLPYGEESDLVELADQIISALNFLRYIALKDMENKTGIRECFTFIEADYLHKLRTGLNMSKAHYEAKLKEINDCKKVQNKNVEVQINIAGTMLDKIPTKNKKDIINSALNAFHLIEAIRNGHRCLKQHIVLAPIIGTPNNLRHYCQIAEKKDKVIPITRTNNEEHQYEDDIKNKILAKSLEFVPKSGWSVEALAAGAEAVGYPGITHGLFPNGGGDLVHYFNVKCNDELVQQMKTWSKDDIKESKIPVQKVENAIMIRLSMIDPYKNTWPKAMAIQTLPNNVPNCLATLLSLVDDICYHTGDRSVDFNWYIRRVGLAGIYKASELFYLTDKSEENNSTRTFVKSRIRDAELIQTALNMNPVTVAPQSLTAAFVTAKNMLGINTLK
;
A
#
# COMPACT_ATOMS: atom_id res chain seq x y z
N MET A 1 -2.63 -13.81 -84.05
CA MET A 1 -1.62 -14.48 -83.20
C MET A 1 -1.65 -13.73 -81.88
N ASP A 2 -2.64 -14.10 -81.09
CA ASP A 2 -2.99 -13.48 -79.82
C ASP A 2 -2.01 -13.97 -78.75
N GLN A 3 -1.05 -13.11 -78.38
CA GLN A 3 -0.28 -13.33 -77.17
C GLN A 3 -1.18 -12.97 -76.00
N ASN A 4 -1.47 -13.97 -75.17
CA ASN A 4 -1.91 -13.84 -73.77
C ASN A 4 -1.01 -12.83 -73.07
N MET A 5 -1.35 -11.53 -73.15
CA MET A 5 -0.78 -10.53 -72.27
C MET A 5 -1.39 -10.79 -70.90
N ASP A 6 -0.53 -11.18 -69.97
CA ASP A 6 -0.89 -11.42 -68.59
C ASP A 6 -1.37 -10.10 -67.97
N ILE A 7 -2.70 -9.97 -67.80
CA ILE A 7 -3.37 -8.75 -67.31
C ILE A 7 -2.79 -8.31 -65.97
N VAL A 8 -2.39 -9.28 -65.16
CA VAL A 8 -1.74 -9.15 -63.86
C VAL A 8 -0.43 -8.35 -63.99
N ASN A 9 0.42 -8.71 -64.95
CA ASN A 9 1.67 -8.01 -65.25
C ASN A 9 1.44 -6.63 -65.90
N LEU A 10 0.42 -6.50 -66.75
CA LEU A 10 0.05 -5.21 -67.35
C LEU A 10 -0.40 -4.20 -66.29
N ILE A 11 -1.30 -4.59 -65.38
CA ILE A 11 -1.77 -3.73 -64.30
C ILE A 11 -0.63 -3.39 -63.33
N SER A 12 0.23 -4.35 -62.99
CA SER A 12 1.42 -4.10 -62.16
C SER A 12 2.34 -3.04 -62.78
N SER A 13 2.65 -3.17 -64.09
CA SER A 13 3.51 -2.21 -64.80
C SER A 13 2.90 -0.80 -64.89
N LEU A 14 1.60 -0.70 -65.14
CA LEU A 14 0.90 0.59 -65.24
C LEU A 14 0.78 1.30 -63.87
N LEU A 15 0.65 0.54 -62.79
CA LEU A 15 0.70 1.07 -61.41
C LEU A 15 2.09 1.59 -61.06
N ASP A 16 3.16 0.89 -61.48
CA ASP A 16 4.55 1.33 -61.29
C ASP A 16 4.90 2.58 -62.11
N GLU A 17 4.36 2.69 -63.32
CA GLU A 17 4.52 3.85 -64.22
C GLU A 17 3.65 5.07 -63.81
N GLY A 18 2.73 4.91 -62.87
CA GLY A 18 1.85 5.98 -62.39
C GLY A 18 0.74 6.39 -63.35
N LYS A 19 0.38 5.52 -64.32
CA LYS A 19 -0.66 5.77 -65.33
C LYS A 19 -2.05 5.36 -64.83
N TYR A 20 -2.49 5.99 -63.75
CA TYR A 20 -3.70 5.60 -63.01
C TYR A 20 -5.01 5.59 -63.81
N LYS A 21 -5.17 6.51 -64.77
CA LYS A 21 -6.38 6.57 -65.60
C LYS A 21 -6.48 5.39 -66.58
N GLU A 22 -5.35 4.92 -67.08
CA GLU A 22 -5.29 3.78 -68.00
C GLU A 22 -5.57 2.47 -67.26
N VAL A 23 -5.09 2.34 -66.02
CA VAL A 23 -5.40 1.19 -65.16
C VAL A 23 -6.92 1.03 -64.94
N LEU A 24 -7.66 2.13 -64.79
CA LEU A 24 -9.12 2.09 -64.55
C LEU A 24 -9.94 1.83 -65.82
N THR A 25 -9.35 1.97 -67.01
CA THR A 25 -10.02 1.66 -68.28
C THR A 25 -9.85 0.20 -68.69
N VAL A 26 -8.74 -0.45 -68.30
CA VAL A 26 -8.46 -1.87 -68.60
C VAL A 26 -9.61 -2.82 -68.22
N PRO A 27 -10.25 -2.71 -67.03
CA PRO A 27 -11.38 -3.58 -66.66
C PRO A 27 -12.65 -3.38 -67.50
N LYS A 28 -12.75 -2.25 -68.22
CA LYS A 28 -13.93 -1.88 -69.02
C LYS A 28 -13.81 -2.28 -70.50
N GLU A 29 -12.65 -2.74 -70.92
CA GLU A 29 -12.42 -3.19 -72.29
C GLU A 29 -12.90 -4.64 -72.49
N GLU A 30 -13.76 -4.87 -73.49
CA GLU A 30 -14.34 -6.20 -73.76
C GLU A 30 -13.29 -7.31 -73.97
N LYS A 31 -12.08 -6.95 -74.44
CA LYS A 31 -10.98 -7.88 -74.67
C LYS A 31 -10.36 -8.43 -73.38
N PHE A 32 -10.39 -7.66 -72.30
CA PHE A 32 -9.73 -8.00 -71.05
C PHE A 32 -10.72 -8.38 -69.94
N PHE A 33 -12.02 -8.15 -70.14
CA PHE A 33 -13.07 -8.40 -69.14
C PHE A 33 -13.11 -9.84 -68.61
N ASN A 34 -13.08 -10.85 -69.50
CA ASN A 34 -13.14 -12.27 -69.07
C ASN A 34 -11.87 -12.68 -68.32
N ASN A 35 -10.69 -12.33 -68.82
CA ASN A 35 -9.42 -12.62 -68.16
C ASN A 35 -9.23 -11.82 -66.85
N PHE A 36 -9.84 -10.64 -66.71
CA PHE A 36 -9.84 -9.86 -65.47
C PHE A 36 -10.70 -10.54 -64.40
N ARG A 37 -11.86 -11.07 -64.81
CA ARG A 37 -12.77 -11.83 -63.94
C ARG A 37 -12.17 -13.16 -63.46
N ASP A 38 -11.41 -13.84 -64.30
CA ASP A 38 -10.83 -15.15 -63.96
C ASP A 38 -9.53 -15.05 -63.13
N ASN A 39 -8.85 -13.89 -63.12
CA ASN A 39 -7.59 -13.67 -62.36
C ASN A 39 -7.78 -12.79 -61.12
N CYS A 40 -8.96 -12.81 -60.48
CA CYS A 40 -9.25 -11.94 -59.34
C CYS A 40 -8.30 -12.14 -58.15
N TRP A 41 -7.84 -13.38 -57.92
CA TRP A 41 -6.91 -13.73 -56.85
C TRP A 41 -5.57 -12.99 -57.00
N ASP A 42 -4.88 -13.16 -58.13
CA ASP A 42 -3.57 -12.55 -58.39
C ASP A 42 -3.64 -11.02 -58.46
N LEU A 43 -4.75 -10.48 -58.96
CA LEU A 43 -4.97 -9.04 -59.03
C LEU A 43 -5.10 -8.40 -57.65
N ILE A 44 -5.83 -9.01 -56.72
CA ILE A 44 -5.95 -8.49 -55.34
C ILE A 44 -4.58 -8.48 -54.67
N SER A 45 -3.82 -9.58 -54.76
CA SER A 45 -2.47 -9.70 -54.19
C SER A 45 -1.54 -8.58 -54.67
N ILE A 46 -1.51 -8.34 -55.99
CA ILE A 46 -0.65 -7.31 -56.58
C ILE A 46 -1.06 -5.91 -56.14
N VAL A 47 -2.36 -5.59 -56.17
CA VAL A 47 -2.85 -4.26 -55.80
C VAL A 47 -2.51 -3.94 -54.34
N VAL A 48 -2.68 -4.91 -53.43
CA VAL A 48 -2.35 -4.76 -52.01
C VAL A 48 -0.82 -4.67 -51.80
N SER A 49 -0.02 -5.42 -52.55
CA SER A 49 1.45 -5.44 -52.41
C SER A 49 2.11 -4.08 -52.71
N LYS A 50 1.47 -3.23 -53.53
CA LYS A 50 2.00 -1.91 -53.93
C LYS A 50 1.77 -0.82 -52.86
N ILE A 51 1.06 -1.13 -51.78
CA ILE A 51 0.69 -0.17 -50.74
C ILE A 51 1.64 -0.27 -49.55
N GLN A 52 2.18 0.88 -49.15
CA GLN A 52 3.02 1.07 -47.97
C GLN A 52 2.37 2.11 -47.04
N ASN A 53 2.83 2.20 -45.78
CA ASN A 53 2.24 3.12 -44.79
C ASN A 53 2.24 4.58 -45.27
N ASP A 54 3.30 5.03 -45.93
CA ASP A 54 3.42 6.40 -46.40
C ASP A 54 2.66 6.66 -47.72
N THR A 55 2.09 5.63 -48.36
CA THR A 55 1.41 5.76 -49.65
C THR A 55 0.21 6.71 -49.57
N ILE A 56 -0.51 6.72 -48.44
CA ILE A 56 -1.66 7.62 -48.23
C ILE A 56 -1.21 9.09 -48.28
N THR A 57 -0.04 9.40 -47.71
CA THR A 57 0.50 10.77 -47.63
C THR A 57 1.34 11.17 -48.85
N LEU A 58 2.13 10.25 -49.42
CA LEU A 58 3.07 10.52 -50.50
C LEU A 58 2.46 10.34 -51.90
N LYS A 59 1.50 9.40 -52.05
CA LYS A 59 0.88 9.05 -53.34
C LYS A 59 -0.64 8.80 -53.17
N PRO A 60 -1.43 9.83 -52.81
CA PRO A 60 -2.88 9.68 -52.59
C PRO A 60 -3.63 9.22 -53.85
N SER A 61 -3.15 9.58 -55.05
CA SER A 61 -3.71 9.14 -56.33
C SER A 61 -3.54 7.63 -56.55
N LEU A 62 -2.41 7.04 -56.13
CA LEU A 62 -2.20 5.59 -56.18
C LEU A 62 -3.18 4.89 -55.24
N TYR A 63 -3.32 5.38 -53.99
CA TYR A 63 -4.24 4.80 -53.02
C TYR A 63 -5.69 4.81 -53.51
N GLY A 64 -6.19 5.95 -54.00
CA GLY A 64 -7.55 6.05 -54.54
C GLY A 64 -7.78 5.20 -55.80
N THR A 65 -6.76 5.01 -56.63
CA THR A 65 -6.83 4.14 -57.81
C THR A 65 -6.90 2.67 -57.39
N CYS A 66 -6.12 2.27 -56.39
CA CYS A 66 -6.17 0.91 -55.85
C CYS A 66 -7.53 0.61 -55.21
N GLU A 67 -8.11 1.55 -54.45
CA GLU A 67 -9.44 1.40 -53.87
C GLU A 67 -10.51 1.21 -54.95
N GLN A 68 -10.50 2.04 -55.99
CA GLN A 68 -11.43 1.92 -57.12
C GLN A 68 -11.25 0.61 -57.90
N LEU A 69 -10.00 0.17 -58.08
CA LEU A 69 -9.71 -1.10 -58.75
C LEU A 69 -10.22 -2.30 -57.95
N LEU A 70 -10.04 -2.29 -56.62
CA LEU A 70 -10.61 -3.32 -55.73
C LEU A 70 -12.15 -3.34 -55.77
N SER A 71 -12.80 -2.18 -55.81
CA SER A 71 -14.26 -2.10 -56.01
C SER A 71 -14.69 -2.67 -57.38
N LEU A 72 -13.95 -2.41 -58.46
CA LEU A 72 -14.23 -2.98 -59.79
C LEU A 72 -14.05 -4.51 -59.82
N ILE A 73 -13.07 -5.04 -59.09
CA ILE A 73 -12.89 -6.49 -58.91
C ILE A 73 -14.12 -7.10 -58.22
N ILE A 74 -14.70 -6.43 -57.23
CA ILE A 74 -15.91 -6.89 -56.53
C ILE A 74 -17.17 -6.81 -57.41
N GLU A 75 -17.21 -5.94 -58.42
CA GLU A 75 -18.34 -5.85 -59.35
C GLU A 75 -18.31 -6.92 -60.44
N SER A 76 -17.12 -7.36 -60.86
CA SER A 76 -16.93 -8.24 -62.01
C SER A 76 -16.49 -9.67 -61.67
N GLY A 77 -15.83 -9.88 -60.52
CA GLY A 77 -15.13 -11.10 -60.15
C GLY A 77 -15.96 -12.21 -59.48
N HIS A 78 -15.33 -13.37 -59.29
CA HIS A 78 -15.89 -14.48 -58.51
C HIS A 78 -15.81 -14.18 -57.00
N HIS A 79 -16.97 -13.95 -56.37
CA HIS A 79 -17.05 -13.50 -54.97
C HIS A 79 -16.44 -14.46 -53.93
N GLU A 80 -16.43 -15.77 -54.17
CA GLU A 80 -15.86 -16.75 -53.22
C GLU A 80 -14.32 -16.76 -53.25
N GLU A 81 -13.71 -16.65 -54.42
CA GLU A 81 -12.26 -16.56 -54.60
C GLU A 81 -11.71 -15.24 -54.06
N ALA A 82 -12.37 -14.12 -54.39
CA ALA A 82 -11.99 -12.81 -53.87
C ALA A 82 -12.08 -12.74 -52.34
N LEU A 83 -13.06 -13.41 -51.71
CA LEU A 83 -13.18 -13.46 -50.26
C LEU A 83 -12.00 -14.18 -49.60
N LEU A 84 -11.61 -15.35 -50.12
CA LEU A 84 -10.49 -16.12 -49.58
C LEU A 84 -9.18 -15.34 -49.69
N GLU A 85 -8.94 -14.69 -50.83
CA GLU A 85 -7.74 -13.89 -51.02
C GLU A 85 -7.71 -12.66 -50.11
N PHE A 86 -8.85 -11.96 -49.91
CA PHE A 86 -8.89 -10.86 -48.93
C PHE A 86 -8.60 -11.31 -47.50
N ILE A 87 -9.05 -12.52 -47.10
CA ILE A 87 -8.74 -13.10 -45.79
C ILE A 87 -7.23 -13.38 -45.68
N GLU A 88 -6.63 -14.01 -46.69
CA GLU A 88 -5.19 -14.28 -46.73
C GLU A 88 -4.37 -13.00 -46.68
N GLN A 89 -4.75 -11.97 -47.43
CA GLN A 89 -4.06 -10.68 -47.42
C GLN A 89 -4.17 -9.93 -46.08
N ILE A 90 -5.21 -10.16 -45.27
CA ILE A 90 -5.28 -9.63 -43.89
C ILE A 90 -4.24 -10.31 -43.00
N GLU A 91 -4.07 -11.63 -43.12
CA GLU A 91 -3.11 -12.39 -42.32
C GLU A 91 -1.66 -12.08 -42.71
N VAL A 92 -1.41 -11.81 -44.00
CA VAL A 92 -0.08 -11.50 -44.55
C VAL A 92 0.24 -10.00 -44.51
N ALA A 93 -0.73 -9.14 -44.15
CA ALA A 93 -0.56 -7.69 -44.11
C ALA A 93 0.64 -7.29 -43.25
N LYS A 94 1.59 -6.56 -43.85
CA LYS A 94 2.81 -6.09 -43.16
C LYS A 94 2.61 -4.73 -42.50
N ASN A 95 1.63 -3.97 -42.98
CA ASN A 95 1.48 -2.55 -42.75
C ASN A 95 0.00 -2.18 -42.55
N ASP A 96 -0.28 -1.16 -41.73
CA ASP A 96 -1.65 -0.76 -41.40
C ASP A 96 -2.40 -0.16 -42.59
N ALA A 97 -1.69 0.42 -43.57
CA ALA A 97 -2.29 0.90 -44.82
C ALA A 97 -2.82 -0.24 -45.71
N GLN A 98 -2.13 -1.40 -45.72
CA GLN A 98 -2.61 -2.60 -46.43
C GLN A 98 -3.84 -3.17 -45.74
N PHE A 99 -3.83 -3.23 -44.41
CA PHE A 99 -4.99 -3.63 -43.63
C PHE A 99 -6.19 -2.71 -43.90
N SER A 100 -5.99 -1.38 -43.88
CA SER A 100 -7.04 -0.38 -44.09
C SER A 100 -7.73 -0.48 -45.45
N ILE A 101 -6.96 -0.64 -46.54
CA ILE A 101 -7.55 -0.67 -47.90
C ILE A 101 -8.41 -1.91 -48.14
N ILE A 102 -8.16 -3.01 -47.43
CA ILE A 102 -8.88 -4.28 -47.61
C ILE A 102 -10.27 -4.23 -46.95
N LEU A 103 -10.42 -3.52 -45.83
CA LEU A 103 -11.63 -3.56 -45.01
C LEU A 103 -12.90 -3.10 -45.75
N ASN A 104 -12.84 -2.01 -46.51
CA ASN A 104 -14.00 -1.48 -47.23
C ASN A 104 -14.45 -2.41 -48.39
N PRO A 105 -13.56 -2.85 -49.30
CA PRO A 105 -13.84 -3.92 -50.27
C PRO A 105 -14.42 -5.18 -49.63
N LEU A 106 -13.82 -5.68 -48.55
CA LEU A 106 -14.27 -6.87 -47.85
C LEU A 106 -15.69 -6.70 -47.29
N GLN A 107 -15.99 -5.53 -46.71
CA GLN A 107 -17.34 -5.21 -46.24
C GLN A 107 -18.37 -5.26 -47.38
N GLN A 108 -18.08 -4.63 -48.52
CA GLN A 108 -18.98 -4.62 -49.68
C GLN A 108 -19.27 -6.04 -50.18
N LEU A 109 -18.25 -6.89 -50.22
CA LEU A 109 -18.38 -8.28 -50.66
C LEU A 109 -19.22 -9.11 -49.66
N LEU A 110 -19.01 -8.94 -48.36
CA LEU A 110 -19.80 -9.62 -47.32
C LEU A 110 -21.27 -9.19 -47.31
N ILE A 111 -21.58 -7.93 -47.67
CA ILE A 111 -22.95 -7.44 -47.84
C ILE A 111 -23.62 -8.12 -49.05
N LYS A 112 -22.90 -8.32 -50.17
CA LYS A 112 -23.42 -9.03 -51.35
C LYS A 112 -23.68 -10.52 -51.08
N LEU A 113 -22.93 -11.16 -50.18
CA LEU A 113 -23.00 -12.60 -49.86
C LEU A 113 -23.99 -12.97 -48.73
N TYR A 114 -25.11 -12.27 -48.61
CA TYR A 114 -26.13 -12.45 -47.55
C TYR A 114 -26.44 -13.91 -47.17
N LYS A 115 -26.63 -14.83 -48.15
CA LYS A 115 -27.09 -16.21 -47.88
C LYS A 115 -26.04 -17.15 -47.29
N LYS A 116 -24.74 -16.93 -47.54
CA LYS A 116 -23.64 -17.80 -47.09
C LYS A 116 -22.77 -17.15 -46.00
N ARG A 117 -23.18 -15.99 -45.48
CA ARG A 117 -22.35 -15.10 -44.66
C ARG A 117 -21.84 -15.70 -43.35
N GLY A 118 -22.58 -16.60 -42.69
CA GLY A 118 -22.28 -16.99 -41.30
C GLY A 118 -20.83 -17.44 -41.08
N ARG A 119 -20.41 -18.51 -41.76
CA ARG A 119 -19.06 -19.09 -41.60
C ARG A 119 -17.97 -18.22 -42.24
N THR A 120 -18.28 -17.54 -43.34
CA THR A 120 -17.32 -16.65 -44.01
C THR A 120 -17.03 -15.41 -43.18
N LEU A 121 -18.05 -14.81 -42.57
CA LEU A 121 -17.90 -13.68 -41.65
C LEU A 121 -17.07 -14.07 -40.44
N GLU A 122 -17.32 -15.25 -39.87
CA GLU A 122 -16.50 -15.74 -38.76
C GLU A 122 -15.01 -15.84 -39.15
N CYS A 123 -14.70 -16.43 -40.31
CA CYS A 123 -13.32 -16.52 -40.79
C CYS A 123 -12.68 -15.14 -40.96
N CYS A 124 -13.38 -14.19 -41.62
CA CYS A 124 -12.89 -12.82 -41.77
C CYS A 124 -12.60 -12.13 -40.43
N LEU A 125 -13.54 -12.23 -39.49
CA LEU A 125 -13.40 -11.61 -38.17
C LEU A 125 -12.25 -12.24 -37.37
N ASN A 126 -11.99 -13.54 -37.54
CA ASN A 126 -10.86 -14.20 -36.89
C ASN A 126 -9.51 -13.72 -37.43
N SER A 127 -9.38 -13.56 -38.75
CA SER A 127 -8.14 -13.04 -39.35
C SER A 127 -7.89 -11.59 -38.95
N ILE A 128 -8.96 -10.78 -38.83
CA ILE A 128 -8.86 -9.42 -38.26
C ILE A 128 -8.41 -9.45 -36.79
N SER A 129 -8.99 -10.33 -35.97
CA SER A 129 -8.59 -10.48 -34.56
C SER A 129 -7.12 -10.87 -34.44
N THR A 130 -6.68 -11.83 -35.26
CA THR A 130 -5.30 -12.33 -35.28
C THR A 130 -4.31 -11.22 -35.66
N TYR A 131 -4.65 -10.39 -36.65
CA TYR A 131 -3.85 -9.23 -37.03
C TYR A 131 -3.70 -8.23 -35.87
N ILE A 132 -4.78 -7.95 -35.14
CA ILE A 132 -4.79 -7.03 -34.00
C ILE A 132 -3.98 -7.58 -32.82
N GLU A 133 -4.11 -8.88 -32.53
CA GLU A 133 -3.34 -9.54 -31.47
C GLU A 133 -1.83 -9.58 -31.75
N ALA A 134 -1.43 -9.54 -33.02
CA ALA A 134 -0.03 -9.49 -33.44
C ALA A 134 0.64 -8.11 -33.22
N ILE A 135 -0.13 -7.06 -32.90
CA ILE A 135 0.42 -5.72 -32.65
C ILE A 135 1.23 -5.75 -31.33
N PRO A 136 2.49 -5.27 -31.34
CA PRO A 136 3.33 -5.28 -30.14
C PRO A 136 2.73 -4.41 -29.03
N ILE A 137 2.84 -4.90 -27.81
CA ILE A 137 2.36 -4.23 -26.61
C ILE A 137 3.33 -3.09 -26.26
N PRO A 138 2.84 -1.87 -25.96
CA PRO A 138 3.69 -0.78 -25.51
C PRO A 138 4.26 -1.08 -24.12
N ASP A 139 5.58 -1.14 -24.01
CA ASP A 139 6.29 -1.38 -22.74
C ASP A 139 6.82 -0.05 -22.19
N LEU A 140 5.91 0.74 -21.60
CA LEU A 140 6.20 2.07 -21.08
C LEU A 140 5.96 2.12 -19.57
N ASN A 141 7.04 2.31 -18.80
CA ASN A 141 7.00 2.46 -17.34
C ASN A 141 6.71 3.92 -16.94
N LEU A 142 5.56 4.47 -17.37
CA LEU A 142 5.20 5.87 -17.13
C LEU A 142 4.26 6.02 -15.93
N GLU A 143 4.56 6.94 -15.00
CA GLU A 143 3.73 7.21 -13.82
C GLU A 143 3.18 8.64 -13.77
N GLY A 144 1.99 8.80 -13.20
CA GLY A 144 1.37 10.11 -12.96
C GLY A 144 1.22 10.94 -14.23
N LYS A 145 1.78 12.15 -14.26
CA LYS A 145 1.67 13.07 -15.40
C LYS A 145 2.41 12.61 -16.65
N GLU A 146 3.38 11.69 -16.52
CA GLU A 146 4.11 11.14 -17.65
C GLU A 146 3.21 10.30 -18.57
N ARG A 147 2.06 9.84 -18.07
CA ARG A 147 1.05 9.12 -18.85
C ARG A 147 0.48 9.94 -20.01
N LEU A 148 0.48 11.26 -19.92
CA LEU A 148 0.09 12.14 -21.03
C LEU A 148 0.98 11.97 -22.27
N LEU A 149 2.19 11.42 -22.10
CA LEU A 149 3.11 11.13 -23.20
C LEU A 149 2.83 9.79 -23.88
N MET A 150 1.93 8.95 -23.35
CA MET A 150 1.61 7.64 -23.94
C MET A 150 1.05 7.76 -25.35
N ASP A 151 0.24 8.79 -25.64
CA ASP A 151 -0.28 9.07 -26.99
C ASP A 151 0.81 9.47 -27.99
N SER A 152 2.04 9.71 -27.53
CA SER A 152 3.20 9.95 -28.39
C SER A 152 3.87 8.68 -28.88
N ASP A 153 3.58 7.54 -28.24
CA ASP A 153 4.16 6.26 -28.61
C ASP A 153 3.62 5.78 -29.97
N PRO A 154 4.50 5.35 -30.90
CA PRO A 154 4.09 4.92 -32.22
C PRO A 154 3.22 3.65 -32.18
N ASN A 155 3.42 2.73 -31.24
CA ASN A 155 2.60 1.53 -31.11
C ASN A 155 1.22 1.86 -30.56
N VAL A 156 1.14 2.75 -29.56
CA VAL A 156 -0.16 3.24 -29.07
C VAL A 156 -0.94 3.90 -30.21
N ARG A 157 -0.34 4.82 -30.97
CA ARG A 157 -1.00 5.46 -32.14
C ARG A 157 -1.45 4.45 -33.19
N ARG A 158 -0.60 3.45 -33.48
CA ARG A 158 -0.94 2.35 -34.37
C ARG A 158 -2.20 1.61 -33.91
N ILE A 159 -2.28 1.26 -32.62
CA ILE A 159 -3.46 0.59 -32.08
C ILE A 159 -4.70 1.48 -32.18
N ILE A 160 -4.59 2.77 -31.86
CA ILE A 160 -5.70 3.73 -31.97
C ILE A 160 -6.22 3.79 -33.41
N ASN A 161 -5.32 3.91 -34.39
CA ASN A 161 -5.68 3.95 -35.80
C ASN A 161 -6.39 2.66 -36.23
N VAL A 162 -5.84 1.49 -35.90
CA VAL A 162 -6.44 0.19 -36.28
C VAL A 162 -7.83 0.02 -35.65
N TYR A 163 -8.00 0.32 -34.36
CA TYR A 163 -9.30 0.24 -33.70
C TYR A 163 -10.33 1.22 -34.27
N SER A 164 -9.91 2.40 -34.76
CA SER A 164 -10.82 3.37 -35.39
C SER A 164 -11.42 2.89 -36.71
N LEU A 165 -10.78 1.94 -37.40
CA LEU A 165 -11.25 1.36 -38.66
C LEU A 165 -12.32 0.27 -38.46
N LEU A 166 -12.44 -0.29 -37.25
CA LEU A 166 -13.33 -1.42 -36.98
C LEU A 166 -14.83 -1.04 -36.94
N PRO A 167 -15.27 0.02 -36.24
CA PRO A 167 -16.69 0.39 -36.21
C PRO A 167 -17.30 0.62 -37.60
N PRO A 168 -16.66 1.37 -38.52
CA PRO A 168 -17.15 1.51 -39.89
C PRO A 168 -17.32 0.16 -40.60
N PHE A 169 -16.44 -0.81 -40.35
CA PHE A 169 -16.47 -2.14 -40.96
C PHE A 169 -17.64 -3.01 -40.48
N TYR A 170 -17.89 -3.09 -39.17
CA TYR A 170 -18.91 -4.02 -38.66
C TYR A 170 -20.30 -3.40 -38.46
N GLN A 171 -20.43 -2.07 -38.37
CA GLN A 171 -21.70 -1.39 -38.11
C GLN A 171 -22.83 -1.73 -39.11
N PRO A 172 -22.60 -1.88 -40.43
CA PRO A 172 -23.66 -2.28 -41.35
C PRO A 172 -24.28 -3.62 -41.01
N PHE A 173 -23.48 -4.59 -40.55
CA PHE A 173 -23.97 -5.91 -40.14
C PHE A 173 -24.83 -5.83 -38.87
N ILE A 174 -24.49 -4.93 -37.93
CA ILE A 174 -25.32 -4.68 -36.74
C ILE A 174 -26.63 -3.97 -37.10
N LYS A 175 -26.59 -3.01 -38.05
CA LYS A 175 -27.79 -2.32 -38.54
C LYS A 175 -28.76 -3.29 -39.23
N GLU A 176 -28.24 -4.25 -39.98
CA GLU A 176 -29.05 -5.32 -40.58
C GLU A 176 -29.68 -6.23 -39.51
N LEU A 177 -28.96 -6.57 -38.44
CA LEU A 177 -29.51 -7.35 -37.33
C LEU A 177 -30.62 -6.62 -36.55
N LYS A 178 -30.74 -5.29 -36.69
CA LYS A 178 -31.88 -4.52 -36.15
C LYS A 178 -33.16 -4.77 -36.95
N THR A 179 -33.04 -5.02 -38.26
CA THR A 179 -34.19 -5.26 -39.14
C THR A 179 -34.57 -6.73 -39.22
N ASP A 180 -33.59 -7.63 -39.36
CA ASP A 180 -33.78 -9.09 -39.41
C ASP A 180 -32.85 -9.78 -38.41
N TYR A 181 -33.41 -10.18 -37.27
CA TYR A 181 -32.60 -10.73 -36.17
C TYR A 181 -32.21 -12.19 -36.43
N ASN A 182 -30.94 -12.43 -36.71
CA ASN A 182 -30.33 -13.75 -36.76
C ASN A 182 -29.40 -13.95 -35.54
N GLU A 183 -29.81 -14.80 -34.59
CA GLU A 183 -29.09 -15.06 -33.34
C GLU A 183 -27.64 -15.52 -33.57
N ASN A 184 -27.41 -16.44 -34.51
CA ASN A 184 -26.07 -16.98 -34.76
C ASN A 184 -25.10 -15.91 -35.25
N THR A 185 -25.56 -15.03 -36.16
CA THR A 185 -24.72 -13.94 -36.67
C THR A 185 -24.45 -12.90 -35.59
N GLY A 186 -25.45 -12.62 -34.73
CA GLY A 186 -25.28 -11.75 -33.57
C GLY A 186 -24.25 -12.29 -32.57
N HIS A 187 -24.25 -13.59 -32.31
CA HIS A 187 -23.28 -14.24 -31.43
C HIS A 187 -21.86 -14.25 -31.99
N ILE A 188 -21.69 -14.48 -33.31
CA ILE A 188 -20.39 -14.40 -33.97
C ILE A 188 -19.79 -12.99 -33.85
N ILE A 189 -20.57 -11.95 -34.16
CA ILE A 189 -20.13 -10.55 -34.05
C ILE A 189 -19.84 -10.20 -32.59
N ALA A 190 -20.68 -10.61 -31.64
CA ALA A 190 -20.44 -10.35 -30.22
C ALA A 190 -19.15 -11.04 -29.72
N SER A 191 -18.91 -12.29 -30.12
CA SER A 191 -17.68 -13.02 -29.77
C SER A 191 -16.43 -12.30 -30.30
N PHE A 192 -16.47 -11.84 -31.55
CA PHE A 192 -15.41 -10.99 -32.12
C PHE A 192 -15.21 -9.70 -31.32
N LEU A 193 -16.26 -8.93 -31.06
CA LEU A 193 -16.14 -7.67 -30.31
C LEU A 193 -15.58 -7.88 -28.89
N ILE A 194 -15.92 -9.00 -28.23
CA ILE A 194 -15.34 -9.37 -26.92
C ILE A 194 -13.85 -9.71 -27.06
N SER A 195 -13.44 -10.43 -28.12
CA SER A 195 -12.03 -10.77 -28.34
C SER A 195 -11.13 -9.52 -28.48
N LEU A 196 -11.66 -8.43 -29.04
CA LEU A 196 -10.96 -7.15 -29.14
C LEU A 196 -10.68 -6.49 -27.77
N LEU A 197 -11.38 -6.91 -26.71
CA LEU A 197 -11.21 -6.37 -25.34
C LEU A 197 -10.11 -7.10 -24.55
N GLY A 198 -9.35 -7.98 -25.19
CA GLY A 198 -8.16 -8.62 -24.63
C GLY A 198 -6.87 -7.87 -24.95
N LYS A 199 -5.98 -8.50 -25.71
CA LYS A 199 -4.75 -7.86 -26.22
C LYS A 199 -5.06 -7.16 -27.55
N PRO A 200 -4.59 -5.93 -27.81
CA PRO A 200 -3.77 -5.06 -26.95
C PRO A 200 -4.56 -4.17 -25.98
N PHE A 201 -5.90 -4.17 -26.03
CA PHE A 201 -6.78 -3.28 -25.24
C PHE A 201 -6.43 -3.20 -23.74
N VAL A 202 -6.22 -4.33 -23.06
CA VAL A 202 -5.97 -4.38 -21.61
C VAL A 202 -4.69 -3.62 -21.23
N TYR A 203 -3.77 -3.42 -22.17
CA TYR A 203 -2.50 -2.74 -21.95
C TYR A 203 -2.51 -1.23 -22.22
N ILE A 204 -3.54 -0.71 -22.88
CA ILE A 204 -3.67 0.73 -23.15
C ILE A 204 -4.24 1.46 -21.94
N ASP A 205 -3.72 2.65 -21.65
CA ASP A 205 -4.26 3.48 -20.58
C ASP A 205 -5.59 4.14 -20.98
N LEU A 206 -6.59 4.00 -20.11
CA LEU A 206 -7.96 4.48 -20.30
C LEU A 206 -8.40 5.40 -19.16
N ASP A 207 -7.46 5.86 -18.34
CA ASP A 207 -7.74 6.70 -17.17
C ASP A 207 -8.58 7.94 -17.55
N PRO A 208 -9.80 8.09 -16.99
CA PRO A 208 -10.71 9.18 -17.36
C PRO A 208 -10.16 10.56 -16.97
N GLU A 209 -9.23 10.65 -16.01
CA GLU A 209 -8.65 11.94 -15.60
C GLU A 209 -7.74 12.55 -16.67
N TYR A 210 -7.03 11.71 -17.43
CA TYR A 210 -6.02 12.14 -18.39
C TYR A 210 -6.47 11.96 -19.84
N ASN A 211 -7.33 10.98 -20.13
CA ASN A 211 -7.70 10.59 -21.50
C ASN A 211 -9.21 10.65 -21.79
N TYR A 212 -9.94 11.58 -21.15
CA TYR A 212 -11.40 11.68 -21.29
C TYR A 212 -11.89 11.78 -22.74
N ASN A 213 -11.19 12.57 -23.58
CA ASN A 213 -11.50 12.80 -24.99
C ASN A 213 -10.68 11.93 -25.96
N GLY A 214 -9.98 10.92 -25.47
CA GLY A 214 -9.15 10.04 -26.30
C GLY A 214 -9.96 9.35 -27.38
N GLN A 215 -9.46 9.36 -28.63
CA GLN A 215 -10.09 8.68 -29.77
C GLN A 215 -10.29 7.18 -29.48
N PHE A 216 -9.34 6.55 -28.79
CA PHE A 216 -9.44 5.15 -28.39
C PHE A 216 -10.61 4.89 -27.44
N ARG A 217 -10.82 5.76 -26.46
CA ARG A 217 -11.90 5.65 -25.47
C ARG A 217 -13.26 5.78 -26.14
N GLN A 218 -13.41 6.69 -27.10
CA GLN A 218 -14.62 6.82 -27.90
C GLN A 218 -14.91 5.55 -28.71
N CYS A 219 -13.90 5.00 -29.39
CA CYS A 219 -14.04 3.73 -30.13
C CYS A 219 -14.46 2.58 -29.19
N CYS A 220 -13.87 2.50 -28.00
CA CYS A 220 -14.24 1.49 -27.00
C CYS A 220 -15.68 1.68 -26.50
N SER A 221 -16.16 2.92 -26.34
CA SER A 221 -17.55 3.20 -25.99
C SER A 221 -18.50 2.66 -27.06
N THR A 222 -18.21 2.90 -28.35
CA THR A 222 -19.00 2.38 -29.46
C THR A 222 -19.02 0.85 -29.48
N ILE A 223 -17.86 0.20 -29.36
CA ILE A 223 -17.75 -1.26 -29.29
C ILE A 223 -18.58 -1.82 -28.11
N THR A 224 -18.57 -1.13 -26.97
CA THR A 224 -19.31 -1.54 -25.78
C THR A 224 -20.82 -1.43 -25.96
N GLU A 225 -21.30 -0.32 -26.53
CA GLU A 225 -22.71 -0.13 -26.86
C GLU A 225 -23.20 -1.21 -27.83
N ASP A 226 -22.37 -1.54 -28.82
CA ASP A 226 -22.66 -2.59 -29.80
C ASP A 226 -22.72 -3.99 -29.15
N ILE A 227 -21.78 -4.33 -28.25
CA ILE A 227 -21.81 -5.58 -27.47
C ILE A 227 -23.08 -5.64 -26.62
N CYS A 228 -23.42 -4.56 -25.91
CA CYS A 228 -24.62 -4.47 -25.07
C CYS A 228 -25.90 -4.70 -25.89
N PHE A 229 -25.97 -4.10 -27.08
CA PHE A 229 -27.08 -4.27 -28.00
C PHE A 229 -27.22 -5.73 -28.48
N LEU A 230 -26.12 -6.37 -28.87
CA LEU A 230 -26.12 -7.74 -29.42
C LEU A 230 -26.48 -8.79 -28.36
N LEU A 231 -25.88 -8.72 -27.17
CA LEU A 231 -26.09 -9.72 -26.13
C LEU A 231 -27.40 -9.53 -25.37
N LYS A 232 -27.89 -8.28 -25.27
CA LYS A 232 -29.02 -7.82 -24.44
C LYS A 232 -28.88 -8.07 -22.93
N ASN A 233 -28.14 -9.10 -22.52
CA ASN A 233 -27.84 -9.47 -21.14
C ASN A 233 -26.39 -9.98 -21.07
N ILE A 234 -25.52 -9.18 -20.44
CA ILE A 234 -24.09 -9.48 -20.34
C ILE A 234 -23.80 -10.62 -19.34
N PHE A 235 -24.71 -10.89 -18.40
CA PHE A 235 -24.56 -11.96 -17.42
C PHE A 235 -24.66 -13.37 -18.01
N LYS A 236 -25.10 -13.50 -19.27
CA LYS A 236 -24.96 -14.75 -20.04
C LYS A 236 -23.49 -15.23 -20.12
N LEU A 237 -22.53 -14.31 -19.95
CA LEU A 237 -21.10 -14.61 -19.99
C LEU A 237 -20.52 -15.09 -18.64
N PHE A 238 -21.28 -15.03 -17.53
CA PHE A 238 -20.79 -15.46 -16.20
C PHE A 238 -20.38 -16.94 -16.14
N PRO A 239 -21.15 -17.91 -16.67
CA PRO A 239 -20.73 -19.31 -16.67
C PRO A 239 -19.40 -19.52 -17.40
N TYR A 240 -19.19 -18.82 -18.52
CA TYR A 240 -17.95 -18.88 -19.29
C TYR A 240 -16.74 -18.35 -18.51
N LEU A 241 -16.92 -17.27 -17.72
CA LEU A 241 -15.88 -16.76 -16.83
C LEU A 241 -15.51 -17.78 -15.75
N GLU A 242 -16.51 -18.41 -15.12
CA GLU A 242 -16.26 -19.45 -14.12
C GLU A 242 -15.56 -20.67 -14.71
N ASP A 243 -15.96 -21.09 -15.91
CA ASP A 243 -15.37 -22.24 -16.59
C ASP A 243 -13.91 -21.96 -16.97
N CYS A 244 -13.62 -20.79 -17.53
CA CYS A 244 -12.24 -20.33 -17.79
C CYS A 244 -11.42 -20.31 -16.51
N TYR A 245 -12.01 -19.87 -15.39
CA TYR A 245 -11.33 -19.83 -14.10
C TYR A 245 -11.05 -21.22 -13.54
N LYS A 246 -12.04 -22.13 -13.55
CA LYS A 246 -11.88 -23.53 -13.10
C LYS A 246 -10.80 -24.25 -13.91
N GLU A 247 -10.72 -24.00 -15.21
CA GLU A 247 -9.67 -24.57 -16.06
C GLU A 247 -8.29 -23.98 -15.77
N SER A 248 -8.18 -22.67 -15.55
CA SER A 248 -6.91 -22.03 -15.16
C SER A 248 -6.31 -22.61 -13.86
N GLN A 249 -7.17 -23.13 -12.97
CA GLN A 249 -6.73 -23.81 -11.75
C GLN A 249 -6.31 -25.27 -11.97
N LYS A 250 -6.82 -25.94 -13.01
CA LYS A 250 -6.48 -27.34 -13.34
C LYS A 250 -5.15 -27.47 -14.09
N TYR A 251 -4.70 -26.42 -14.77
CA TYR A 251 -3.40 -26.35 -15.44
C TYR A 251 -2.23 -26.16 -14.45
N GLN A 252 -2.06 -27.13 -13.54
CA GLN A 252 -0.76 -27.54 -13.00
C GLN A 252 -0.45 -29.03 -13.30
N GLY A 253 -1.29 -29.73 -14.07
CA GLY A 253 -0.94 -31.07 -14.53
C GLY A 253 -2.02 -31.75 -15.34
N LYS A 254 -1.97 -31.59 -16.67
CA LYS A 254 -2.05 -32.64 -17.71
C LYS A 254 -2.42 -32.06 -19.06
N THR A 255 -1.86 -32.72 -20.06
CA THR A 255 -1.81 -32.44 -21.50
C THR A 255 -3.19 -32.40 -22.16
N ARG A 256 -3.27 -31.58 -23.23
CA ARG A 256 -4.38 -31.43 -24.18
C ARG A 256 -4.95 -32.79 -24.61
N GLU A 257 -6.26 -32.98 -24.46
CA GLU A 257 -7.01 -34.01 -25.18
C GLU A 257 -7.91 -33.38 -26.26
N SER A 258 -7.78 -34.00 -27.43
CA SER A 258 -8.50 -33.95 -28.71
C SER A 258 -9.72 -33.03 -28.92
N ILE A 259 -9.61 -32.28 -30.01
CA ILE A 259 -10.65 -31.56 -30.75
C ILE A 259 -11.66 -32.57 -31.31
N ASN A 260 -12.95 -32.42 -30.98
CA ASN A 260 -14.05 -33.05 -31.71
C ASN A 260 -14.76 -31.99 -32.57
N ASN A 261 -14.89 -32.29 -33.87
CA ASN A 261 -15.49 -31.43 -34.89
C ASN A 261 -17.01 -31.56 -34.92
N ASP A 262 -17.72 -30.86 -34.03
CA ASP A 262 -19.13 -30.51 -34.21
C ASP A 262 -19.29 -29.01 -33.93
N PHE A 263 -20.17 -28.30 -34.65
CA PHE A 263 -20.37 -26.84 -34.55
C PHE A 263 -20.53 -26.39 -33.08
N GLU A 264 -19.44 -25.89 -32.48
CA GLU A 264 -19.41 -25.39 -31.11
C GLU A 264 -19.99 -23.96 -31.02
N ASP A 265 -20.60 -23.65 -29.88
CA ASP A 265 -21.09 -22.31 -29.53
C ASP A 265 -19.96 -21.27 -29.70
N PRO A 266 -20.18 -20.13 -30.41
CA PRO A 266 -19.17 -19.09 -30.61
C PRO A 266 -18.50 -18.57 -29.32
N PHE A 267 -19.15 -18.74 -28.16
CA PHE A 267 -18.60 -18.37 -26.85
C PHE A 267 -17.68 -19.44 -26.21
N LYS A 268 -17.61 -20.65 -26.78
CA LYS A 268 -16.74 -21.74 -26.29
C LYS A 268 -15.35 -21.78 -26.93
N HIS A 269 -15.09 -20.95 -27.95
CA HIS A 269 -13.77 -20.84 -28.57
C HIS A 269 -12.74 -20.23 -27.60
N LYS A 270 -11.98 -21.12 -26.94
CA LYS A 270 -11.03 -20.82 -25.85
C LYS A 270 -9.88 -19.89 -26.24
N GLU A 271 -9.51 -19.87 -27.52
CA GLU A 271 -8.47 -18.98 -28.03
C GLU A 271 -8.97 -17.52 -28.10
N LYS A 272 -10.27 -17.32 -28.35
CA LYS A 272 -10.89 -16.00 -28.58
C LYS A 272 -11.51 -15.39 -27.32
N ILE A 273 -12.27 -16.20 -26.57
CA ILE A 273 -12.86 -15.78 -25.29
C ILE A 273 -12.08 -16.46 -24.18
N ASN A 274 -11.16 -15.69 -23.61
CA ASN A 274 -10.29 -16.12 -22.54
C ASN A 274 -10.53 -15.23 -21.31
N LEU A 275 -9.86 -15.58 -20.21
CA LEU A 275 -10.02 -14.85 -18.96
C LEU A 275 -9.63 -13.37 -19.09
N THR A 276 -8.70 -13.03 -19.97
CA THR A 276 -8.24 -11.66 -20.21
C THR A 276 -9.27 -10.84 -20.98
N THR A 277 -9.87 -11.37 -22.05
CA THR A 277 -10.89 -10.67 -22.85
C THR A 277 -12.17 -10.42 -22.05
N LEU A 278 -12.63 -11.42 -21.30
CA LEU A 278 -13.75 -11.26 -20.37
C LEU A 278 -13.42 -10.25 -19.26
N SER A 279 -12.19 -10.25 -18.74
CA SER A 279 -11.79 -9.27 -17.73
C SER A 279 -11.78 -7.84 -18.27
N GLY A 280 -11.35 -7.64 -19.53
CA GLY A 280 -11.42 -6.35 -20.21
C GLY A 280 -12.86 -5.86 -20.40
N LEU A 281 -13.77 -6.76 -20.79
CA LEU A 281 -15.21 -6.48 -20.89
C LEU A 281 -15.78 -6.03 -19.54
N TYR A 282 -15.55 -6.81 -18.47
CA TYR A 282 -16.08 -6.47 -17.15
C TYR A 282 -15.44 -5.22 -16.56
N TYR A 283 -14.19 -4.91 -16.89
CA TYR A 283 -13.58 -3.62 -16.56
C TYR A 283 -14.41 -2.47 -17.16
N ILE A 284 -14.67 -2.47 -18.47
CA ILE A 284 -15.43 -1.39 -19.12
C ILE A 284 -16.83 -1.23 -18.51
N ILE A 285 -17.52 -2.35 -18.25
CA ILE A 285 -18.90 -2.30 -17.78
C ILE A 285 -19.02 -1.82 -16.33
N PHE A 286 -18.09 -2.25 -15.46
CA PHE A 286 -18.21 -2.07 -14.01
C PHE A 286 -17.23 -1.07 -13.40
N SER A 287 -16.27 -0.52 -14.16
CA SER A 287 -15.35 0.48 -13.64
C SER A 287 -16.00 1.83 -13.33
N GLU A 288 -17.22 2.08 -13.83
CA GLU A 288 -17.94 3.37 -13.79
C GLU A 288 -17.35 4.44 -14.70
N ASP A 289 -16.31 4.10 -15.47
CA ASP A 289 -15.66 5.01 -16.41
C ASP A 289 -16.44 5.15 -17.73
N PHE A 290 -17.34 4.22 -18.07
CA PHE A 290 -18.09 4.20 -19.33
C PHE A 290 -19.60 4.22 -19.11
N VAL A 291 -20.32 4.85 -20.04
CA VAL A 291 -21.78 4.85 -20.04
C VAL A 291 -22.26 3.50 -20.58
N VAL A 292 -22.92 2.72 -19.73
CA VAL A 292 -23.49 1.42 -20.11
C VAL A 292 -25.01 1.54 -20.15
N PRO A 293 -25.70 1.03 -21.19
CA PRO A 293 -27.16 1.06 -21.24
C PRO A 293 -27.81 0.22 -20.13
N ASP A 294 -28.82 0.78 -19.46
CA ASP A 294 -29.50 0.14 -18.31
C ASP A 294 -30.08 -1.25 -18.64
N PHE A 295 -30.50 -1.47 -19.89
CA PHE A 295 -31.09 -2.75 -20.30
C PHE A 295 -30.05 -3.90 -20.36
N ALA A 296 -28.76 -3.60 -20.47
CA ALA A 296 -27.72 -4.59 -20.70
C ALA A 296 -27.32 -5.34 -19.40
N VAL A 297 -27.61 -4.75 -18.24
CA VAL A 297 -27.28 -5.26 -16.91
C VAL A 297 -28.57 -5.55 -16.12
N PRO A 298 -29.04 -6.81 -16.09
CA PRO A 298 -30.25 -7.16 -15.35
C PRO A 298 -30.13 -6.91 -13.86
N HIS A 299 -31.11 -6.24 -13.26
CA HIS A 299 -31.13 -5.92 -11.83
C HIS A 299 -31.63 -7.08 -10.92
N ILE A 300 -31.79 -8.27 -11.49
CA ILE A 300 -32.40 -9.44 -10.82
C ILE A 300 -31.39 -10.18 -9.92
N TYR A 301 -30.10 -10.08 -10.24
CA TYR A 301 -29.04 -10.79 -9.51
C TYR A 301 -28.63 -10.04 -8.24
N SER A 302 -28.24 -10.78 -7.20
CA SER A 302 -27.74 -10.17 -5.97
C SER A 302 -26.37 -9.52 -6.21
N ASN A 303 -26.14 -8.34 -5.62
CA ASN A 303 -24.84 -7.66 -5.71
C ASN A 303 -23.69 -8.52 -5.14
N GLN A 304 -23.99 -9.42 -4.20
CA GLN A 304 -23.02 -10.38 -3.65
C GLN A 304 -22.55 -11.36 -4.72
N TYR A 305 -23.50 -11.95 -5.47
CA TYR A 305 -23.20 -12.88 -6.55
C TYR A 305 -22.41 -12.19 -7.67
N ILE A 306 -22.88 -11.02 -8.13
CA ILE A 306 -22.21 -10.25 -9.18
C ILE A 306 -20.77 -9.92 -8.79
N THR A 307 -20.57 -9.43 -7.55
CA THR A 307 -19.22 -9.10 -7.04
C THR A 307 -18.33 -10.34 -7.01
N HIS A 308 -18.87 -11.47 -6.55
CA HIS A 308 -18.12 -12.72 -6.45
C HIS A 308 -17.55 -13.16 -7.81
N ILE A 309 -18.38 -13.11 -8.85
CA ILE A 309 -17.99 -13.47 -10.21
C ILE A 309 -16.97 -12.47 -10.76
N ILE A 310 -17.20 -11.16 -10.60
CA ILE A 310 -16.29 -10.13 -11.13
C ILE A 310 -14.93 -10.12 -10.39
N LEU A 311 -14.88 -10.54 -9.13
CA LEU A 311 -13.62 -10.69 -8.41
C LEU A 311 -12.68 -11.70 -9.07
N ILE A 312 -13.18 -12.65 -9.87
CA ILE A 312 -12.36 -13.53 -10.70
C ILE A 312 -11.55 -12.71 -11.70
N SER A 313 -12.20 -11.77 -12.40
CA SER A 313 -11.55 -10.87 -13.36
C SER A 313 -10.54 -9.95 -12.68
N VAL A 314 -10.89 -9.39 -11.52
CA VAL A 314 -9.98 -8.55 -10.71
C VAL A 314 -8.74 -9.35 -10.31
N VAL A 315 -8.93 -10.57 -9.80
CA VAL A 315 -7.84 -11.46 -9.40
C VAL A 315 -6.93 -11.80 -10.59
N HIS A 316 -7.51 -12.10 -11.75
CA HIS A 316 -6.73 -12.38 -12.97
C HIS A 316 -5.89 -11.18 -13.40
N LEU A 317 -6.50 -9.99 -13.53
CA LEU A 317 -5.79 -8.79 -13.99
C LEU A 317 -4.70 -8.32 -13.00
N LEU A 318 -4.87 -8.57 -11.70
CA LEU A 318 -3.83 -8.26 -10.69
C LEU A 318 -2.61 -9.20 -10.76
N THR A 319 -2.67 -10.33 -11.48
CA THR A 319 -1.51 -11.23 -11.63
C THR A 319 -0.47 -10.72 -12.63
N PHE A 320 -0.87 -9.82 -13.53
CA PHE A 320 0.04 -9.18 -14.48
C PHE A 320 1.02 -8.26 -13.77
N VAL A 321 2.22 -8.07 -14.34
CA VAL A 321 3.28 -7.22 -13.76
C VAL A 321 3.21 -5.80 -14.34
N GLU A 322 2.63 -5.69 -15.53
CA GLU A 322 2.49 -4.47 -16.31
C GLU A 322 1.55 -3.46 -15.62
N TYR A 323 1.82 -2.18 -15.84
CA TYR A 323 1.11 -1.09 -15.17
C TYR A 323 -0.40 -1.09 -15.46
N SER A 324 -0.78 -1.04 -16.74
CA SER A 324 -2.17 -0.83 -17.16
C SER A 324 -3.15 -1.94 -16.72
N PRO A 325 -2.84 -3.25 -16.91
CA PRO A 325 -3.70 -4.32 -16.40
C PRO A 325 -3.93 -4.24 -14.89
N GLN A 326 -2.87 -3.98 -14.11
CA GLN A 326 -2.97 -3.84 -12.65
C GLN A 326 -3.86 -2.67 -12.25
N THR A 327 -3.68 -1.50 -12.86
CA THR A 327 -4.47 -0.29 -12.55
C THR A 327 -5.95 -0.49 -12.88
N LYS A 328 -6.26 -1.11 -14.02
CA LYS A 328 -7.64 -1.47 -14.39
C LYS A 328 -8.26 -2.43 -13.38
N ALA A 329 -7.50 -3.40 -12.91
CA ALA A 329 -7.96 -4.34 -11.88
C ALA A 329 -8.24 -3.64 -10.55
N LEU A 330 -7.39 -2.71 -10.13
CA LEU A 330 -7.56 -1.94 -8.90
C LEU A 330 -8.77 -1.00 -8.99
N SER A 331 -8.98 -0.35 -10.14
CA SER A 331 -10.16 0.48 -10.40
C SER A 331 -11.44 -0.36 -10.39
N LEU A 332 -11.48 -1.46 -11.16
CA LEU A 332 -12.60 -2.40 -11.19
C LEU A 332 -12.93 -2.96 -9.80
N GLY A 333 -11.90 -3.39 -9.07
CA GLY A 333 -12.02 -3.87 -7.70
C GLY A 333 -12.60 -2.81 -6.77
N THR A 334 -12.22 -1.55 -6.96
CA THR A 334 -12.76 -0.44 -6.16
C THR A 334 -14.24 -0.21 -6.47
N SER A 335 -14.60 -0.08 -7.74
CA SER A 335 -15.98 0.17 -8.18
C SER A 335 -16.93 -0.97 -7.82
N ILE A 336 -16.51 -2.22 -7.98
CA ILE A 336 -17.37 -3.37 -7.62
C ILE A 336 -17.58 -3.49 -6.11
N LEU A 337 -16.56 -3.17 -5.29
CA LEU A 337 -16.71 -3.19 -3.84
C LEU A 337 -17.59 -2.06 -3.32
N LYS A 338 -17.67 -0.91 -4.00
CA LYS A 338 -18.67 0.12 -3.66
C LYS A 338 -20.10 -0.43 -3.76
N ARG A 339 -20.37 -1.29 -4.76
CA ARG A 339 -21.68 -1.94 -4.97
C ARG A 339 -21.93 -3.13 -4.03
N PHE A 340 -20.88 -3.69 -3.45
CA PHE A 340 -20.98 -4.79 -2.50
C PHE A 340 -21.60 -4.33 -1.17
N PRO A 341 -22.53 -5.11 -0.59
CA PRO A 341 -23.24 -4.71 0.63
C PRO A 341 -22.29 -4.52 1.80
N ASP A 342 -22.58 -3.51 2.62
CA ASP A 342 -21.91 -3.31 3.89
C ASP A 342 -22.34 -4.36 4.91
N ASN A 343 -21.44 -4.73 5.81
CA ASN A 343 -21.66 -5.73 6.87
C ASN A 343 -21.94 -7.16 6.35
N ALA A 344 -21.26 -7.56 5.29
CA ALA A 344 -21.38 -8.89 4.70
C ALA A 344 -20.99 -10.02 5.68
N SER A 345 -21.71 -11.14 5.60
CA SER A 345 -21.48 -12.29 6.50
C SER A 345 -20.13 -12.97 6.24
N HIS A 346 -19.48 -13.40 7.31
CA HIS A 346 -18.29 -14.25 7.28
C HIS A 346 -18.46 -15.55 6.47
N SER A 347 -19.69 -16.04 6.27
CA SER A 347 -19.96 -17.25 5.47
C SER A 347 -19.53 -17.11 4.01
N LEU A 348 -19.49 -15.89 3.46
CA LEU A 348 -19.04 -15.64 2.09
C LEU A 348 -17.53 -15.93 1.92
N LEU A 349 -16.73 -15.85 2.99
CA LEU A 349 -15.30 -16.16 2.96
C LEU A 349 -15.00 -17.66 2.79
N THR A 350 -16.01 -18.52 2.82
CA THR A 350 -15.85 -19.94 2.48
C THR A 350 -15.38 -20.15 1.04
N VAL A 351 -15.66 -19.19 0.14
CA VAL A 351 -15.28 -19.29 -1.26
C VAL A 351 -13.83 -18.80 -1.44
N PRO A 352 -12.94 -19.59 -2.09
CA PRO A 352 -11.49 -19.34 -2.08
C PRO A 352 -11.05 -18.06 -2.79
N ILE A 353 -11.88 -17.48 -3.66
CA ILE A 353 -11.53 -16.26 -4.41
C ILE A 353 -11.19 -15.09 -3.47
N HIS A 354 -11.84 -15.02 -2.31
CA HIS A 354 -11.66 -13.93 -1.36
C HIS A 354 -10.25 -13.95 -0.73
N PHE A 355 -9.75 -15.12 -0.32
CA PHE A 355 -8.38 -15.25 0.16
C PHE A 355 -7.35 -15.12 -0.96
N LYS A 356 -7.67 -15.58 -2.17
CA LYS A 356 -6.80 -15.38 -3.35
C LYS A 356 -6.65 -13.89 -3.69
N LEU A 357 -7.74 -13.12 -3.61
CA LEU A 357 -7.72 -11.66 -3.76
C LEU A 357 -6.79 -11.04 -2.70
N CYS A 358 -6.96 -11.38 -1.42
CA CYS A 358 -6.09 -10.86 -0.36
C CYS A 358 -4.61 -11.17 -0.62
N LYS A 359 -4.27 -12.41 -1.01
CA LYS A 359 -2.90 -12.81 -1.32
C LYS A 359 -2.28 -11.96 -2.42
N ILE A 360 -3.01 -11.75 -3.52
CA ILE A 360 -2.51 -10.98 -4.65
C ILE A 360 -2.42 -9.49 -4.31
N LEU A 361 -3.40 -8.94 -3.58
CA LEU A 361 -3.33 -7.55 -3.12
C LEU A 361 -2.15 -7.31 -2.18
N ILE A 362 -1.84 -8.26 -1.28
CA ILE A 362 -0.59 -8.22 -0.48
C ILE A 362 0.62 -8.14 -1.41
N ASN A 363 0.72 -9.05 -2.38
CA ASN A 363 1.84 -9.06 -3.31
C ASN A 363 1.98 -7.76 -4.10
N VAL A 364 0.88 -7.22 -4.63
CA VAL A 364 0.88 -5.95 -5.37
C VAL A 364 1.25 -4.79 -4.45
N SER A 365 0.76 -4.77 -3.20
CA SER A 365 1.08 -3.71 -2.24
C SER A 365 2.56 -3.65 -1.84
N VAL A 366 3.25 -4.79 -1.84
CA VAL A 366 4.66 -4.90 -1.43
C VAL A 366 5.61 -4.85 -2.62
N TYR A 367 5.33 -5.60 -3.69
CA TYR A 367 6.28 -5.89 -4.76
C TYR A 367 5.98 -5.21 -6.10
N SER A 368 4.85 -4.50 -6.25
CA SER A 368 4.61 -3.77 -7.50
C SER A 368 5.67 -2.68 -7.67
N ASN A 369 6.23 -2.58 -8.88
CA ASN A 369 7.20 -1.55 -9.24
C ASN A 369 6.59 -0.13 -9.12
N TYR A 370 5.27 -0.04 -9.22
CA TYR A 370 4.55 1.22 -9.35
C TYR A 370 4.00 1.73 -8.02
N ASP A 371 4.38 2.94 -7.60
CA ASP A 371 3.98 3.51 -6.32
C ASP A 371 2.48 3.79 -6.24
N GLY A 372 1.90 4.23 -7.35
CA GLY A 372 0.46 4.44 -7.48
C GLY A 372 -0.33 3.16 -7.21
N ASN A 373 0.10 2.04 -7.80
CA ASN A 373 -0.55 0.74 -7.67
C ASN A 373 -0.41 0.18 -6.26
N ARG A 374 0.77 0.32 -5.63
CA ARG A 374 0.98 -0.08 -4.23
C ARG A 374 -0.01 0.66 -3.30
N LYS A 375 -0.11 1.98 -3.42
CA LYS A 375 -1.01 2.81 -2.58
C LYS A 375 -2.49 2.47 -2.82
N GLN A 376 -2.90 2.27 -4.07
CA GLN A 376 -4.27 1.86 -4.39
C GLN A 376 -4.60 0.46 -3.87
N ALA A 377 -3.68 -0.50 -3.96
CA ALA A 377 -3.86 -1.85 -3.41
C ALA A 377 -4.08 -1.83 -1.89
N VAL A 378 -3.29 -1.04 -1.14
CA VAL A 378 -3.46 -0.89 0.32
C VAL A 378 -4.85 -0.32 0.65
N LYS A 379 -5.29 0.73 -0.05
CA LYS A 379 -6.65 1.30 0.11
C LYS A 379 -7.74 0.29 -0.20
N LEU A 380 -7.55 -0.52 -1.25
CA LEU A 380 -8.50 -1.54 -1.65
C LEU A 380 -8.62 -2.65 -0.60
N ILE A 381 -7.51 -3.05 0.04
CA ILE A 381 -7.51 -4.00 1.17
C ILE A 381 -8.36 -3.46 2.31
N GLU A 382 -8.17 -2.20 2.73
CA GLU A 382 -8.94 -1.59 3.81
C GLU A 382 -10.44 -1.51 3.48
N MET A 383 -10.77 -1.06 2.27
CA MET A 383 -12.16 -1.01 1.83
C MET A 383 -12.78 -2.41 1.82
N TYR A 384 -12.06 -3.41 1.31
CA TYR A 384 -12.51 -4.80 1.26
C TYR A 384 -12.75 -5.38 2.66
N VAL A 385 -11.81 -5.18 3.61
CA VAL A 385 -11.97 -5.63 5.00
C VAL A 385 -13.22 -4.99 5.62
N ASN A 386 -13.39 -3.67 5.47
CA ASN A 386 -14.48 -2.93 6.10
C ASN A 386 -15.89 -3.34 5.61
N LYS A 387 -16.00 -3.98 4.44
CA LYS A 387 -17.27 -4.51 3.92
C LYS A 387 -17.83 -5.70 4.70
N PHE A 388 -17.00 -6.45 5.43
CA PHE A 388 -17.46 -7.59 6.20
C PHE A 388 -17.87 -7.23 7.63
N ASN A 389 -18.67 -8.09 8.23
CA ASN A 389 -18.93 -8.07 9.67
C ASN A 389 -17.64 -8.32 10.49
N TYR A 390 -17.65 -8.01 11.79
CA TYR A 390 -16.45 -8.11 12.62
C TYR A 390 -15.77 -9.49 12.60
N ARG A 391 -16.55 -10.57 12.58
CA ARG A 391 -16.02 -11.94 12.46
C ARG A 391 -15.30 -12.18 11.13
N GLY A 392 -15.86 -11.67 10.03
CA GLY A 392 -15.25 -11.72 8.70
C GLY A 392 -13.98 -10.87 8.63
N ARG A 393 -14.02 -9.63 9.15
CA ARG A 393 -12.84 -8.74 9.25
C ARG A 393 -11.68 -9.43 9.92
N ILE A 394 -11.91 -10.02 11.09
CA ILE A 394 -10.88 -10.72 11.87
C ILE A 394 -10.33 -11.92 11.11
N SER A 395 -11.19 -12.67 10.41
CA SER A 395 -10.75 -13.82 9.61
C SER A 395 -9.82 -13.39 8.46
N ILE A 396 -10.15 -12.29 7.77
CA ILE A 396 -9.31 -11.72 6.71
C ILE A 396 -8.00 -11.18 7.29
N LEU A 397 -8.06 -10.41 8.38
CA LEU A 397 -6.86 -9.83 9.00
C LEU A 397 -5.92 -10.91 9.55
N LYS A 398 -6.47 -11.99 10.13
CA LYS A 398 -5.70 -13.17 10.55
C LYS A 398 -5.00 -13.81 9.36
N TYR A 399 -5.68 -13.96 8.23
CA TYR A 399 -5.07 -14.46 6.99
C TYR A 399 -3.93 -13.55 6.49
N ILE A 400 -4.12 -12.23 6.51
CA ILE A 400 -3.09 -11.27 6.08
C ILE A 400 -1.85 -11.36 6.99
N ILE A 401 -2.03 -11.40 8.31
CA ILE A 401 -0.92 -11.54 9.27
C ILE A 401 -0.15 -12.85 9.06
N ASP A 402 -0.84 -13.93 8.73
CA ASP A 402 -0.23 -15.26 8.56
C ASP A 402 0.50 -15.44 7.21
N ASN A 403 0.13 -14.68 6.17
CA ASN A 403 0.65 -14.87 4.81
C ASN A 403 1.51 -13.70 4.29
N ALA A 404 1.51 -12.55 4.97
CA ALA A 404 2.34 -11.43 4.59
C ALA A 404 3.78 -11.65 5.08
N ASN A 405 4.75 -11.59 4.15
CA ASN A 405 6.19 -11.71 4.49
C ASN A 405 6.83 -10.35 4.82
N HIS A 406 6.08 -9.25 4.77
CA HIS A 406 6.61 -7.90 4.94
C HIS A 406 6.07 -7.25 6.23
N SER A 407 6.97 -6.82 7.11
CA SER A 407 6.64 -6.27 8.44
C SER A 407 5.69 -5.06 8.39
N GLY A 408 5.85 -4.17 7.41
CA GLY A 408 4.93 -3.05 7.19
C GLY A 408 3.49 -3.47 6.87
N MET A 409 3.29 -4.55 6.11
CA MET A 409 1.95 -5.06 5.77
C MET A 409 1.31 -5.75 6.99
N ILE A 410 2.09 -6.48 7.78
CA ILE A 410 1.63 -7.03 9.06
C ILE A 410 1.25 -5.88 10.02
N GLY A 411 2.09 -4.84 10.13
CA GLY A 411 1.81 -3.63 10.93
C GLY A 411 0.53 -2.91 10.51
N TYR A 412 0.27 -2.78 9.21
CA TYR A 412 -0.96 -2.21 8.71
C TYR A 412 -2.18 -3.08 9.04
N ALA A 413 -2.09 -4.41 8.94
CA ALA A 413 -3.16 -5.32 9.35
C ALA A 413 -3.46 -5.23 10.86
N ILE A 414 -2.43 -5.07 11.71
CA ILE A 414 -2.59 -4.81 13.16
C ILE A 414 -3.34 -3.50 13.38
N THR A 415 -3.02 -2.46 12.60
CA THR A 415 -3.71 -1.17 12.70
C THR A 415 -5.19 -1.27 12.29
N LEU A 416 -5.51 -2.01 11.22
CA LEU A 416 -6.91 -2.27 10.83
C LEU A 416 -7.67 -3.08 11.90
N TYR A 417 -7.00 -4.03 12.57
CA TYR A 417 -7.58 -4.77 13.69
C TYR A 417 -7.88 -3.83 14.87
N LYS A 418 -6.93 -2.96 15.23
CA LYS A 418 -7.12 -1.92 16.27
C LYS A 418 -8.32 -1.03 15.95
N ASN A 419 -8.45 -0.57 14.71
CA ASN A 419 -9.56 0.29 14.28
C ASN A 419 -10.90 -0.44 14.36
N SER A 420 -10.94 -1.73 14.01
CA SER A 420 -12.15 -2.56 14.14
C SER A 420 -12.55 -2.78 15.59
N LEU A 421 -11.57 -2.96 16.48
CA LEU A 421 -11.80 -3.05 17.93
C LEU A 421 -12.32 -1.71 18.50
N ASP A 422 -11.77 -0.57 18.07
CA ASP A 422 -12.25 0.75 18.50
C ASP A 422 -13.72 0.99 18.11
N GLN A 423 -14.10 0.58 16.90
CA GLN A 423 -15.50 0.62 16.46
C GLN A 423 -16.39 -0.27 17.33
N ALA A 424 -15.92 -1.47 17.68
CA ALA A 424 -16.67 -2.42 18.50
C ALA A 424 -16.82 -1.98 19.95
N LEU A 425 -15.80 -1.34 20.55
CA LEU A 425 -15.83 -0.85 21.93
C LEU A 425 -16.80 0.33 22.15
N LYS A 426 -17.27 0.97 21.08
CA LYS A 426 -18.33 2.01 21.16
C LYS A 426 -19.72 1.42 21.31
N ILE A 427 -19.90 0.13 21.04
CA ILE A 427 -21.16 -0.61 21.14
C ILE A 427 -21.33 -1.11 22.59
N PHE A 428 -22.57 -1.16 23.09
CA PHE A 428 -22.87 -1.58 24.46
C PHE A 428 -22.43 -3.04 24.72
N ASP A 429 -22.76 -3.93 23.78
CA ASP A 429 -22.35 -5.35 23.81
C ASP A 429 -21.17 -5.59 22.86
N LEU A 430 -20.05 -6.01 23.42
CA LEU A 430 -18.84 -6.29 22.65
C LEU A 430 -18.99 -7.63 21.90
N PRO A 431 -18.77 -7.69 20.58
CA PRO A 431 -18.84 -8.92 19.82
C PRO A 431 -17.87 -9.98 20.35
N GLU A 432 -18.31 -11.24 20.43
CA GLU A 432 -17.53 -12.39 20.95
C GLU A 432 -16.17 -12.55 20.27
N CYS A 433 -16.05 -12.12 19.01
CA CYS A 433 -14.79 -12.19 18.27
C CYS A 433 -13.68 -11.26 18.80
N PHE A 434 -14.03 -10.30 19.66
CA PHE A 434 -13.09 -9.41 20.35
C PHE A 434 -12.94 -9.73 21.84
N THR A 435 -13.49 -10.85 22.32
CA THR A 435 -13.42 -11.25 23.73
C THR A 435 -12.76 -12.62 23.92
N GLY A 436 -12.25 -12.84 25.15
CA GLY A 436 -11.79 -14.15 25.63
C GLY A 436 -10.76 -14.82 24.72
N ALA A 437 -10.98 -16.10 24.40
CA ALA A 437 -10.03 -16.94 23.67
C ALA A 437 -9.74 -16.44 22.24
N GLN A 438 -10.69 -15.79 21.56
CA GLN A 438 -10.49 -15.28 20.20
C GLN A 438 -9.53 -14.09 20.19
N LEU A 439 -9.72 -13.15 21.12
CA LEU A 439 -8.78 -12.04 21.31
C LEU A 439 -7.40 -12.56 21.71
N HIS A 440 -7.33 -13.51 22.64
CA HIS A 440 -6.06 -14.11 23.06
C HIS A 440 -5.33 -14.77 21.87
N SER A 441 -6.05 -15.50 21.02
CA SER A 441 -5.47 -16.07 19.79
C SER A 441 -4.93 -15.00 18.85
N MET A 442 -5.59 -13.84 18.76
CA MET A 442 -5.11 -12.74 17.93
C MET A 442 -3.88 -12.06 18.55
N ILE A 443 -3.89 -11.82 19.87
CA ILE A 443 -2.74 -11.25 20.59
C ILE A 443 -1.49 -12.10 20.42
N LYS A 444 -1.61 -13.43 20.49
CA LYS A 444 -0.47 -14.33 20.23
C LYS A 444 0.12 -14.18 18.83
N LYS A 445 -0.69 -13.82 17.83
CA LYS A 445 -0.23 -13.56 16.46
C LYS A 445 0.38 -12.18 16.31
N ILE A 446 -0.22 -11.17 16.94
CA ILE A 446 0.27 -9.78 16.91
C ILE A 446 1.60 -9.66 17.66
N CYS A 447 1.69 -10.27 18.84
CA CYS A 447 2.83 -10.23 19.75
C CYS A 447 3.75 -11.44 19.51
N TYR A 448 4.20 -11.60 18.28
CA TYR A 448 5.07 -12.71 17.87
C TYR A 448 6.44 -12.19 17.44
N LEU A 449 7.49 -12.84 17.96
CA LEU A 449 8.88 -12.64 17.57
C LEU A 449 9.41 -13.97 17.01
N PRO A 450 9.74 -14.05 15.70
CA PRO A 450 10.09 -15.31 15.03
C PRO A 450 11.21 -16.10 15.71
N TYR A 451 12.25 -15.41 16.17
CA TYR A 451 13.42 -15.97 16.84
C TYR A 451 13.55 -15.49 18.29
N GLY A 452 12.44 -15.04 18.89
CA GLY A 452 12.45 -14.48 20.24
C GLY A 452 13.43 -13.31 20.37
N GLU A 453 14.40 -13.44 21.28
CA GLU A 453 15.40 -12.42 21.60
C GLU A 453 16.40 -12.16 20.47
N GLU A 454 16.60 -13.13 19.57
CA GLU A 454 17.53 -13.05 18.43
C GLU A 454 16.88 -12.51 17.15
N SER A 455 15.60 -12.13 17.20
CA SER A 455 14.87 -11.64 16.04
C SER A 455 15.50 -10.34 15.50
N ASP A 456 15.52 -10.16 14.18
CA ASP A 456 15.96 -8.90 13.57
C ASP A 456 14.93 -7.79 13.85
N LEU A 457 15.21 -7.01 14.88
CA LEU A 457 14.33 -5.94 15.34
C LEU A 457 14.26 -4.75 14.37
N VAL A 458 15.22 -4.60 13.45
CA VAL A 458 15.19 -3.55 12.44
C VAL A 458 14.21 -3.92 11.33
N GLU A 459 14.28 -5.16 10.85
CA GLU A 459 13.35 -5.67 9.83
C GLU A 459 11.91 -5.71 10.35
N LEU A 460 11.73 -6.08 11.63
CA LEU A 460 10.42 -6.19 12.27
C LEU A 460 9.91 -4.87 12.88
N ALA A 461 10.62 -3.75 12.72
CA ALA A 461 10.33 -2.50 13.43
C ALA A 461 8.88 -2.03 13.26
N ASP A 462 8.35 -2.00 12.02
CA ASP A 462 6.98 -1.55 11.74
C ASP A 462 5.90 -2.43 12.39
N GLN A 463 6.13 -3.74 12.40
CA GLN A 463 5.26 -4.71 13.07
C GLN A 463 5.31 -4.52 14.59
N ILE A 464 6.51 -4.41 15.17
CA ILE A 464 6.72 -4.24 16.61
C ILE A 464 6.08 -2.93 17.09
N ILE A 465 6.29 -1.84 16.37
CA ILE A 465 5.70 -0.52 16.70
C ILE A 465 4.18 -0.61 16.67
N SER A 466 3.61 -1.22 15.63
CA SER A 466 2.16 -1.42 15.50
C SER A 466 1.60 -2.30 16.62
N ALA A 467 2.30 -3.38 16.99
CA ALA A 467 1.93 -4.27 18.09
C ALA A 467 1.96 -3.56 19.45
N LEU A 468 3.03 -2.81 19.76
CA LEU A 468 3.13 -2.03 20.99
C LEU A 468 2.04 -0.95 21.06
N ASN A 469 1.78 -0.25 19.96
CA ASN A 469 0.68 0.72 19.87
C ASN A 469 -0.68 0.06 20.13
N PHE A 470 -0.92 -1.13 19.59
CA PHE A 470 -2.14 -1.90 19.85
C PHE A 470 -2.26 -2.30 21.33
N LEU A 471 -1.20 -2.86 21.92
CA LEU A 471 -1.17 -3.20 23.36
C LEU A 471 -1.43 -1.97 24.24
N ARG A 472 -0.90 -0.82 23.85
CA ARG A 472 -1.10 0.44 24.57
C ARG A 472 -2.54 0.91 24.47
N TYR A 473 -3.10 0.86 23.26
CA TYR A 473 -4.48 1.21 22.97
C TYR A 473 -5.44 0.40 23.86
N ILE A 474 -5.33 -0.93 23.84
CA ILE A 474 -6.29 -1.80 24.54
C ILE A 474 -6.16 -1.64 26.06
N ALA A 475 -4.95 -1.48 26.59
CA ALA A 475 -4.72 -1.27 28.02
C ALA A 475 -5.29 0.07 28.54
N LEU A 476 -5.28 1.13 27.70
CA LEU A 476 -5.83 2.43 28.07
C LEU A 476 -7.35 2.51 27.89
N LYS A 477 -7.89 1.78 26.92
CA LYS A 477 -9.32 1.87 26.56
C LYS A 477 -10.18 0.92 27.36
N ASP A 478 -9.72 -0.30 27.63
CA ASP A 478 -10.49 -1.34 28.32
C ASP A 478 -10.25 -1.33 29.84
N MET A 479 -10.70 -0.27 30.52
CA MET A 479 -10.55 -0.13 31.97
C MET A 479 -11.37 -1.16 32.76
N GLU A 480 -12.54 -1.53 32.24
CA GLU A 480 -13.50 -2.45 32.86
C GLU A 480 -13.21 -3.93 32.53
N ASN A 481 -12.16 -4.22 31.74
CA ASN A 481 -11.81 -5.57 31.28
C ASN A 481 -12.93 -6.27 30.48
N LYS A 482 -13.69 -5.53 29.68
CA LYS A 482 -14.74 -6.06 28.79
C LYS A 482 -14.19 -7.04 27.77
N THR A 483 -12.95 -6.84 27.34
CA THR A 483 -12.28 -7.68 26.34
C THR A 483 -11.69 -8.97 26.94
N GLY A 484 -11.45 -8.99 28.26
CA GLY A 484 -10.72 -10.07 28.93
C GLY A 484 -9.19 -9.96 28.81
N ILE A 485 -8.66 -8.82 28.38
CA ILE A 485 -7.23 -8.59 28.15
C ILE A 485 -6.33 -8.90 29.37
N ARG A 486 -6.86 -8.75 30.60
CA ARG A 486 -6.09 -9.00 31.83
C ARG A 486 -5.54 -10.42 31.91
N GLU A 487 -6.23 -11.40 31.36
CA GLU A 487 -5.78 -12.80 31.31
C GLU A 487 -4.55 -13.00 30.41
N CYS A 488 -4.36 -12.10 29.44
CA CYS A 488 -3.25 -12.17 28.49
C CYS A 488 -1.99 -11.43 28.98
N PHE A 489 -2.07 -10.65 30.06
CA PHE A 489 -0.93 -9.83 30.53
C PHE A 489 0.27 -10.66 30.96
N THR A 490 0.06 -11.85 31.53
CA THR A 490 1.17 -12.76 31.89
C THR A 490 1.96 -13.19 30.65
N PHE A 491 1.26 -13.60 29.60
CA PHE A 491 1.85 -13.91 28.30
C PHE A 491 2.53 -12.69 27.67
N ILE A 492 1.87 -11.54 27.63
CA ILE A 492 2.42 -10.32 27.02
C ILE A 492 3.73 -9.89 27.70
N GLU A 493 3.78 -9.90 29.03
CA GLU A 493 4.98 -9.49 29.78
C GLU A 493 6.11 -10.50 29.60
N ALA A 494 5.84 -11.78 29.83
CA ALA A 494 6.86 -12.82 29.84
C ALA A 494 7.34 -13.22 28.44
N ASP A 495 6.42 -13.44 27.50
CA ASP A 495 6.75 -14.01 26.19
C ASP A 495 7.04 -12.99 25.10
N TYR A 496 6.60 -11.74 25.26
CA TYR A 496 6.81 -10.69 24.26
C TYR A 496 7.67 -9.54 24.79
N LEU A 497 7.23 -8.82 25.83
CA LEU A 497 7.91 -7.60 26.29
C LEU A 497 9.30 -7.89 26.91
N HIS A 498 9.43 -8.97 27.69
CA HIS A 498 10.72 -9.39 28.23
C HIS A 498 11.70 -9.76 27.11
N LYS A 499 11.28 -10.63 26.18
CA LYS A 499 12.13 -11.05 25.05
C LYS A 499 12.52 -9.88 24.15
N LEU A 500 11.57 -8.96 23.90
CA LEU A 500 11.84 -7.73 23.16
C LEU A 500 12.86 -6.84 23.90
N ARG A 501 12.79 -6.75 25.23
CA ARG A 501 13.77 -6.01 26.04
C ARG A 501 15.16 -6.65 25.94
N THR A 502 15.28 -7.97 26.07
CA THR A 502 16.56 -8.65 25.91
C THR A 502 17.12 -8.42 24.51
N GLY A 503 16.31 -8.62 23.47
CA GLY A 503 16.71 -8.42 22.08
C GLY A 503 17.13 -6.98 21.76
N LEU A 504 16.43 -5.98 22.31
CA LEU A 504 16.81 -4.56 22.16
C LEU A 504 18.15 -4.27 22.81
N ASN A 505 18.39 -4.77 24.03
CA ASN A 505 19.66 -4.59 24.72
C ASN A 505 20.82 -5.23 23.95
N MET A 506 20.62 -6.46 23.47
CA MET A 506 21.62 -7.19 22.66
C MET A 506 21.90 -6.46 21.34
N SER A 507 20.84 -6.07 20.62
CA SER A 507 20.96 -5.36 19.34
C SER A 507 21.66 -4.02 19.51
N LYS A 508 21.25 -3.21 20.50
CA LYS A 508 21.88 -1.93 20.79
C LYS A 508 23.36 -2.08 21.13
N ALA A 509 23.71 -3.03 22.02
CA ALA A 509 25.11 -3.30 22.35
C ALA A 509 25.95 -3.68 21.12
N HIS A 510 25.41 -4.52 20.23
CA HIS A 510 26.07 -4.91 18.99
C HIS A 510 26.26 -3.74 18.01
N TYR A 511 25.23 -2.93 17.77
CA TYR A 511 25.32 -1.78 16.87
C TYR A 511 26.20 -0.65 17.44
N GLU A 512 26.19 -0.43 18.76
CA GLU A 512 27.09 0.51 19.44
C GLU A 512 28.56 0.04 19.40
N ALA A 513 28.81 -1.26 19.55
CA ALA A 513 30.14 -1.84 19.39
C ALA A 513 30.66 -1.64 17.95
N LYS A 514 29.83 -1.94 16.94
CA LYS A 514 30.17 -1.65 15.53
C LYS A 514 30.42 -0.17 15.25
N LEU A 515 29.65 0.73 15.88
CA LEU A 515 29.87 2.16 15.76
C LEU A 515 31.23 2.58 16.36
N LYS A 516 31.60 2.01 17.51
CA LYS A 516 32.92 2.22 18.15
C LYS A 516 34.05 1.68 17.27
N GLU A 517 33.93 0.48 16.73
CA GLU A 517 34.91 -0.10 15.78
C GLU A 517 35.15 0.79 14.55
N ILE A 518 34.07 1.32 13.94
CA ILE A 518 34.18 2.23 12.79
C ILE A 518 34.83 3.57 13.20
N ASN A 519 34.57 4.05 14.42
CA ASN A 519 35.18 5.27 14.95
C ASN A 519 36.67 5.08 15.26
N ASP A 520 37.05 3.90 15.78
CA ASP A 520 38.42 3.57 16.13
C ASP A 520 39.27 3.19 14.91
N CYS A 521 38.69 2.58 13.87
CA CYS A 521 39.35 2.37 12.57
C CYS A 521 39.76 3.68 11.87
N LYS A 522 39.15 4.84 12.21
CA LYS A 522 39.61 6.14 11.71
C LYS A 522 40.89 6.65 12.41
N LYS A 523 41.24 6.12 13.58
CA LYS A 523 42.47 6.49 14.31
C LYS A 523 43.71 5.73 13.81
N VAL A 524 43.52 4.60 13.12
CA VAL A 524 44.61 3.81 12.52
C VAL A 524 44.44 3.82 11.00
N GLN A 525 45.08 4.76 10.32
CA GLN A 525 45.21 4.67 8.86
C GLN A 525 46.01 3.40 8.50
N ASN A 526 45.54 2.71 7.46
CA ASN A 526 46.06 1.47 6.86
C ASN A 526 45.71 0.15 7.57
N LYS A 527 44.48 -0.33 7.34
CA LYS A 527 44.23 -1.66 6.77
C LYS A 527 42.82 -1.72 6.19
N ASN A 528 42.70 -2.08 4.92
CA ASN A 528 41.45 -2.50 4.31
C ASN A 528 40.95 -3.73 5.09
N VAL A 529 40.04 -3.51 6.04
CA VAL A 529 39.24 -4.59 6.61
C VAL A 529 37.82 -4.33 6.15
N GLU A 530 37.35 -5.17 5.23
CA GLU A 530 35.95 -5.27 4.85
C GLU A 530 35.13 -5.68 6.08
N VAL A 531 34.63 -4.68 6.82
CA VAL A 531 33.61 -4.93 7.84
C VAL A 531 32.30 -5.21 7.11
N GLN A 532 31.96 -6.50 7.06
CA GLN A 532 30.71 -7.03 6.55
C GLN A 532 29.55 -6.63 7.47
N ILE A 533 28.54 -5.98 6.90
CA ILE A 533 27.30 -5.66 7.61
C ILE A 533 26.19 -6.36 6.83
N ASN A 534 25.61 -7.40 7.43
CA ASN A 534 24.44 -8.06 6.90
C ASN A 534 23.21 -7.22 7.28
N ILE A 535 22.50 -6.70 6.29
CA ILE A 535 21.22 -6.01 6.44
C ILE A 535 20.28 -6.67 5.45
N ALA A 536 19.15 -7.19 5.91
CA ALA A 536 18.10 -7.77 5.06
C ALA A 536 18.58 -8.88 4.10
N GLY A 537 19.47 -9.77 4.58
CA GLY A 537 19.90 -10.96 3.84
C GLY A 537 20.70 -10.70 2.55
N THR A 538 21.13 -9.46 2.29
CA THR A 538 21.96 -9.11 1.13
C THR A 538 23.30 -8.53 1.57
N MET A 539 24.38 -9.17 1.12
CA MET A 539 25.76 -8.73 1.35
C MET A 539 26.05 -7.53 0.44
N LEU A 540 25.97 -6.31 0.97
CA LEU A 540 26.29 -5.10 0.21
C LEU A 540 27.78 -4.75 0.40
N ASP A 541 28.62 -5.28 -0.48
CA ASP A 541 30.09 -5.23 -0.36
C ASP A 541 30.74 -3.84 -0.55
N LYS A 542 30.02 -2.77 -0.92
CA LYS A 542 30.68 -1.48 -1.24
C LYS A 542 29.88 -0.24 -0.87
N ILE A 543 29.73 0.04 0.43
CA ILE A 543 29.13 1.30 0.92
C ILE A 543 30.22 2.22 1.53
N PRO A 544 30.32 3.51 1.15
CA PRO A 544 31.21 4.50 1.77
C PRO A 544 31.02 4.60 3.29
N THR A 545 32.10 4.83 4.04
CA THR A 545 32.11 4.84 5.53
C THR A 545 31.18 5.85 6.18
N LYS A 546 30.76 6.91 5.46
CA LYS A 546 29.77 7.88 5.94
C LYS A 546 28.36 7.28 5.95
N ASN A 547 27.94 6.66 4.85
CA ASN A 547 26.65 5.99 4.71
C ASN A 547 26.53 4.79 5.67
N LYS A 548 27.64 4.08 5.97
CA LYS A 548 27.65 3.01 6.99
C LYS A 548 27.27 3.52 8.40
N LYS A 549 27.74 4.71 8.80
CA LYS A 549 27.37 5.31 10.10
C LYS A 549 25.93 5.75 10.13
N ASP A 550 25.44 6.34 9.04
CA ASP A 550 24.04 6.80 8.95
C ASP A 550 23.06 5.63 9.05
N ILE A 551 23.38 4.48 8.44
CA ILE A 551 22.61 3.24 8.56
C ILE A 551 22.59 2.71 10.01
N ILE A 552 23.75 2.66 10.68
CA ILE A 552 23.85 2.24 12.09
C ILE A 552 23.06 3.19 13.00
N ASN A 553 23.18 4.49 12.79
CA ASN A 553 22.42 5.50 13.55
C ASN A 553 20.91 5.37 13.28
N SER A 554 20.49 5.05 12.06
CA SER A 554 19.08 4.79 11.72
C SER A 554 18.54 3.58 12.48
N ALA A 555 19.31 2.48 12.55
CA ALA A 555 18.93 1.30 13.34
C ALA A 555 18.85 1.60 14.84
N LEU A 556 19.82 2.34 15.39
CA LEU A 556 19.81 2.78 16.79
C LEU A 556 18.61 3.68 17.10
N ASN A 557 18.26 4.58 16.18
CA ASN A 557 17.05 5.41 16.31
C ASN A 557 15.77 4.58 16.33
N ALA A 558 15.67 3.53 15.50
CA ALA A 558 14.55 2.61 15.52
C ALA A 558 14.46 1.88 16.87
N PHE A 559 15.58 1.37 17.41
CA PHE A 559 15.59 0.75 18.74
C PHE A 559 15.19 1.72 19.85
N HIS A 560 15.68 2.97 19.80
CA HIS A 560 15.30 4.00 20.76
C HIS A 560 13.81 4.34 20.67
N LEU A 561 13.22 4.36 19.48
CA LEU A 561 11.78 4.56 19.29
C LEU A 561 10.98 3.40 19.92
N ILE A 562 11.37 2.16 19.64
CA ILE A 562 10.73 0.96 20.22
C ILE A 562 10.85 0.98 21.74
N GLU A 563 12.02 1.32 22.28
CA GLU A 563 12.25 1.42 23.72
C GLU A 563 11.45 2.55 24.38
N ALA A 564 11.36 3.73 23.74
CA ALA A 564 10.53 4.83 24.23
C ALA A 564 9.06 4.45 24.29
N ILE A 565 8.54 3.81 23.23
CA ILE A 565 7.16 3.32 23.19
C ILE A 565 6.94 2.29 24.30
N ARG A 566 7.85 1.31 24.45
CA ARG A 566 7.84 0.30 25.52
C ARG A 566 7.81 0.95 26.91
N ASN A 567 8.68 1.91 27.19
CA ASN A 567 8.79 2.56 28.49
C ASN A 567 7.55 3.42 28.83
N GLY A 568 6.89 3.99 27.80
CA GLY A 568 5.58 4.65 27.92
C GLY A 568 4.43 3.73 28.36
N HIS A 569 4.66 2.40 28.48
CA HIS A 569 3.71 1.44 29.06
C HIS A 569 3.79 1.32 30.59
N ARG A 570 4.35 2.29 31.33
CA ARG A 570 4.23 2.33 32.82
C ARG A 570 2.78 2.19 33.32
N CYS A 571 1.78 2.54 32.50
CA CYS A 571 0.36 2.29 32.79
C CYS A 571 -0.01 0.81 32.98
N LEU A 572 0.65 -0.13 32.27
CA LEU A 572 0.44 -1.58 32.49
C LEU A 572 0.89 -1.98 33.91
N LYS A 573 2.01 -1.45 34.40
CA LYS A 573 2.50 -1.73 35.76
C LYS A 573 1.58 -1.21 36.85
N GLN A 574 0.96 -0.03 36.68
CA GLN A 574 0.01 0.50 37.67
C GLN A 574 -1.28 -0.34 37.76
N HIS A 575 -1.70 -0.98 36.68
CA HIS A 575 -2.89 -1.86 36.68
C HIS A 575 -2.60 -3.30 37.14
N ILE A 576 -1.35 -3.77 37.05
CA ILE A 576 -0.92 -5.08 37.57
C ILE A 576 -0.89 -5.10 39.11
N VAL A 577 -0.58 -3.97 39.76
CA VAL A 577 -0.44 -3.89 41.24
C VAL A 577 -1.79 -3.75 41.97
N LEU A 578 -2.90 -3.48 41.26
CA LEU A 578 -4.22 -3.24 41.84
C LEU A 578 -5.18 -4.45 41.81
N ALA A 579 -4.73 -5.65 41.43
CA ALA A 579 -5.55 -6.86 41.52
C ALA A 579 -5.69 -7.29 43.00
N PRO A 580 -6.90 -7.28 43.60
CA PRO A 580 -7.10 -7.83 44.93
C PRO A 580 -7.02 -9.36 44.81
N ILE A 581 -6.09 -9.97 45.55
CA ILE A 581 -6.15 -11.40 45.86
C ILE A 581 -7.31 -11.57 46.84
N ILE A 582 -8.54 -11.78 46.34
CA ILE A 582 -9.67 -12.15 47.18
C ILE A 582 -10.49 -13.23 46.49
N GLY A 583 -10.47 -14.43 47.09
CA GLY A 583 -11.62 -15.34 47.06
C GLY A 583 -11.32 -16.81 46.82
N THR A 584 -10.91 -17.57 47.84
CA THR A 584 -11.74 -18.67 48.39
C THR A 584 -11.17 -19.18 49.73
N PRO A 585 -12.03 -19.63 50.67
CA PRO A 585 -11.71 -19.71 52.10
C PRO A 585 -11.22 -21.09 52.54
N ASN A 586 -10.45 -21.07 53.64
CA ASN A 586 -10.29 -22.09 54.68
C ASN A 586 -10.66 -23.54 54.33
N ASN A 587 -9.64 -24.34 54.02
CA ASN A 587 -9.51 -25.68 54.59
C ASN A 587 -8.11 -25.81 55.22
N LEU A 588 -8.07 -25.62 56.54
CA LEU A 588 -6.94 -25.94 57.39
C LEU A 588 -6.78 -27.46 57.52
N ARG A 589 -5.51 -27.87 57.64
CA ARG A 589 -5.01 -29.00 58.43
C ARG A 589 -5.42 -30.41 57.99
N HIS A 590 -4.50 -31.06 57.27
CA HIS A 590 -3.68 -32.16 57.79
C HIS A 590 -2.97 -32.81 56.61
N TYR A 591 -1.65 -32.89 56.63
CA TYR A 591 -0.93 -34.16 56.80
C TYR A 591 0.59 -33.90 56.86
N CYS A 592 1.19 -34.58 57.85
CA CYS A 592 2.62 -34.89 58.02
C CYS A 592 3.60 -33.80 58.47
N GLN A 593 3.60 -33.57 59.79
CA GLN A 593 4.84 -33.59 60.56
C GLN A 593 5.54 -34.96 60.38
N ILE A 594 6.86 -34.97 60.22
CA ILE A 594 7.79 -35.80 60.99
C ILE A 594 9.24 -35.34 60.70
N ALA A 595 10.01 -35.25 61.79
CA ALA A 595 11.47 -35.21 61.93
C ALA A 595 12.17 -33.83 61.97
N GLU A 596 12.22 -33.27 63.19
CA GLU A 596 13.31 -32.41 63.65
C GLU A 596 14.63 -33.20 63.73
N LYS A 597 15.73 -32.61 63.22
CA LYS A 597 17.09 -32.92 63.68
C LYS A 597 18.01 -31.69 63.58
N LYS A 598 18.76 -31.52 64.66
CA LYS A 598 19.55 -30.36 65.12
C LYS A 598 20.67 -29.88 64.20
N ASP A 599 20.86 -28.55 64.23
CA ASP A 599 22.08 -27.74 64.10
C ASP A 599 23.32 -28.34 63.40
N LYS A 600 23.62 -27.79 62.23
CA LYS A 600 24.99 -27.45 61.80
C LYS A 600 24.96 -26.14 61.00
N VAL A 601 25.72 -25.16 61.50
CA VAL A 601 25.98 -23.87 60.86
C VAL A 601 26.73 -24.08 59.55
N ILE A 602 26.19 -23.56 58.44
CA ILE A 602 26.87 -23.40 57.14
C ILE A 602 26.55 -21.96 56.67
N PRO A 603 27.50 -21.19 56.10
CA PRO A 603 27.33 -19.75 55.89
C PRO A 603 26.29 -19.47 54.81
N ILE A 604 25.39 -18.53 55.09
CA ILE A 604 24.39 -18.03 54.15
C ILE A 604 25.12 -17.33 53.00
N THR A 605 25.06 -17.92 51.80
CA THR A 605 25.38 -17.22 50.55
C THR A 605 24.23 -16.25 50.27
N ARG A 606 24.49 -14.94 50.34
CA ARG A 606 23.50 -13.91 49.97
C ARG A 606 23.19 -14.05 48.48
N THR A 607 21.93 -13.90 48.11
CA THR A 607 21.49 -14.04 46.71
C THR A 607 21.80 -12.76 45.93
N ASN A 608 22.19 -12.87 44.65
CA ASN A 608 22.55 -11.73 43.78
C ASN A 608 21.51 -10.59 43.75
N ASN A 609 20.23 -10.89 44.00
CA ASN A 609 19.16 -9.89 44.03
C ASN A 609 19.24 -8.94 45.25
N GLU A 610 19.73 -9.41 46.40
CA GLU A 610 19.89 -8.59 47.61
C GLU A 610 21.09 -7.65 47.52
N GLU A 611 22.16 -8.07 46.82
CA GLU A 611 23.36 -7.27 46.61
C GLU A 611 23.13 -6.11 45.64
N HIS A 612 22.39 -6.35 44.54
CA HIS A 612 22.00 -5.28 43.60
C HIS A 612 21.11 -4.21 44.23
N GLN A 613 20.15 -4.62 45.07
CA GLN A 613 19.26 -3.70 45.76
C GLN A 613 20.03 -2.83 46.79
N TYR A 614 21.00 -3.43 47.48
CA TYR A 614 21.88 -2.70 48.41
C TYR A 614 22.77 -1.67 47.70
N GLU A 615 23.31 -2.00 46.52
CA GLU A 615 24.12 -1.08 45.71
C GLU A 615 23.30 0.11 45.20
N ASP A 616 22.08 -0.12 44.72
CA ASP A 616 21.18 0.93 44.22
C ASP A 616 20.75 1.88 45.35
N ASP A 617 20.50 1.37 46.56
CA ASP A 617 20.22 2.19 47.74
C ASP A 617 21.38 3.10 48.11
N ILE A 618 22.63 2.62 47.97
CA ILE A 618 23.83 3.43 48.19
C ILE A 618 23.95 4.52 47.10
N LYS A 619 23.79 4.15 45.82
CA LYS A 619 23.84 5.10 44.71
C LYS A 619 22.82 6.23 44.88
N ASN A 620 21.58 5.89 45.27
CA ASN A 620 20.52 6.87 45.51
C ASN A 620 20.85 7.82 46.67
N LYS A 621 21.41 7.31 47.78
CA LYS A 621 21.84 8.16 48.92
C LYS A 621 22.93 9.14 48.52
N ILE A 622 23.94 8.67 47.78
CA ILE A 622 25.04 9.50 47.30
C ILE A 622 24.53 10.57 46.33
N LEU A 623 23.71 10.19 45.33
CA LEU A 623 23.14 11.12 44.36
C LEU A 623 22.27 12.19 45.04
N ALA A 624 21.42 11.79 45.99
CA ALA A 624 20.57 12.72 46.75
C ALA A 624 21.39 13.75 47.52
N LYS A 625 22.47 13.32 48.19
CA LYS A 625 23.37 14.23 48.92
C LYS A 625 24.28 15.06 48.02
N SER A 626 24.65 14.54 46.86
CA SER A 626 25.47 15.26 45.88
C SER A 626 24.78 16.53 45.36
N LEU A 627 23.45 16.55 45.31
CA LEU A 627 22.67 17.73 44.90
C LEU A 627 22.94 18.97 45.76
N GLU A 628 23.22 18.81 47.06
CA GLU A 628 23.55 19.93 47.97
C GLU A 628 24.84 20.65 47.57
N PHE A 629 25.75 19.97 46.88
CA PHE A 629 27.05 20.50 46.45
C PHE A 629 27.05 21.07 45.02
N VAL A 630 26.00 20.80 44.23
CA VAL A 630 25.87 21.27 42.84
C VAL A 630 25.94 22.81 42.70
N PRO A 631 25.37 23.64 43.58
CA PRO A 631 25.48 25.09 43.44
C PRO A 631 26.93 25.61 43.51
N LYS A 632 27.82 24.89 44.20
CA LYS A 632 29.23 25.27 44.40
C LYS A 632 30.16 24.60 43.38
N SER A 633 30.00 23.30 43.16
CA SER A 633 30.91 22.48 42.33
C SER A 633 30.36 22.23 40.91
N GLY A 634 29.10 22.59 40.65
CA GLY A 634 28.42 22.28 39.39
C GLY A 634 28.00 20.81 39.27
N TRP A 635 27.53 20.45 38.08
CA TRP A 635 27.08 19.08 37.75
C TRP A 635 28.29 18.21 37.37
N SER A 636 29.13 17.91 38.35
CA SER A 636 30.46 17.32 38.12
C SER A 636 30.75 16.12 39.02
N VAL A 637 31.89 15.47 38.73
CA VAL A 637 32.44 14.39 39.57
C VAL A 637 32.84 14.92 40.95
N GLU A 638 33.26 16.18 41.09
CA GLU A 638 33.58 16.76 42.40
C GLU A 638 32.33 16.86 43.30
N ALA A 639 31.15 17.16 42.74
CA ALA A 639 29.90 17.16 43.49
C ALA A 639 29.52 15.74 43.97
N LEU A 640 29.77 14.72 43.15
CA LEU A 640 29.56 13.31 43.51
C LEU A 640 30.53 12.84 44.59
N ALA A 641 31.80 13.22 44.50
CA ALA A 641 32.81 12.90 45.52
C ALA A 641 32.46 13.54 46.87
N ALA A 642 32.07 14.82 46.87
CA ALA A 642 31.64 15.52 48.08
C ALA A 642 30.35 14.92 48.67
N GLY A 643 29.40 14.51 47.82
CA GLY A 643 28.19 13.82 48.25
C GLY A 643 28.46 12.44 48.85
N ALA A 644 29.43 11.69 48.30
CA ALA A 644 29.87 10.42 48.87
C ALA A 644 30.48 10.61 50.26
N GLU A 645 31.38 11.59 50.41
CA GLU A 645 32.01 11.94 51.70
C GLU A 645 30.97 12.37 52.75
N ALA A 646 29.96 13.14 52.35
CA ALA A 646 28.87 13.57 53.22
C ALA A 646 27.98 12.40 53.71
N VAL A 647 27.90 11.30 52.96
CA VAL A 647 27.18 10.08 53.33
C VAL A 647 28.08 9.11 54.13
N GLY A 648 29.36 9.42 54.29
CA GLY A 648 30.34 8.61 55.02
C GLY A 648 31.12 7.62 54.14
N TYR A 649 31.08 7.78 52.81
CA TYR A 649 31.86 6.99 51.86
C TYR A 649 33.07 7.77 51.34
N PRO A 650 34.20 7.13 50.99
CA PRO A 650 35.36 7.82 50.42
C PRO A 650 35.03 8.56 49.11
N GLY A 651 35.65 9.71 48.84
CA GLY A 651 35.40 10.48 47.61
C GLY A 651 35.64 9.72 46.30
N ILE A 652 36.49 8.67 46.29
CA ILE A 652 36.69 7.76 45.15
C ILE A 652 35.43 6.94 44.78
N THR A 653 34.43 6.90 45.64
CA THR A 653 33.16 6.18 45.43
C THR A 653 32.33 6.78 44.28
N HIS A 654 32.70 7.96 43.77
CA HIS A 654 32.15 8.52 42.53
C HIS A 654 32.32 7.56 41.32
N GLY A 655 33.27 6.62 41.36
CA GLY A 655 33.47 5.60 40.32
C GLY A 655 32.27 4.67 40.11
N LEU A 656 31.29 4.66 41.01
CA LEU A 656 29.99 3.98 40.82
C LEU A 656 29.10 4.64 39.74
N PHE A 657 29.44 5.85 39.28
CA PHE A 657 28.69 6.63 38.31
C PHE A 657 29.50 6.82 37.02
N PRO A 658 29.36 5.91 36.02
CA PRO A 658 30.21 5.87 34.84
C PRO A 658 30.08 7.12 33.95
N ASN A 659 28.94 7.82 33.99
CA ASN A 659 28.74 9.06 33.24
C ASN A 659 28.97 10.33 34.08
N GLY A 660 29.41 10.16 35.34
CA GLY A 660 29.70 11.24 36.28
C GLY A 660 28.54 12.23 36.41
N GLY A 661 28.77 13.49 36.04
CA GLY A 661 27.75 14.53 36.06
C GLY A 661 26.49 14.21 35.24
N GLY A 662 26.58 13.37 34.21
CA GLY A 662 25.42 12.90 33.44
C GLY A 662 24.42 12.10 34.28
N ASP A 663 24.92 11.20 35.14
CA ASP A 663 24.09 10.38 36.02
C ASP A 663 23.42 11.25 37.11
N LEU A 664 24.12 12.26 37.61
CA LEU A 664 23.58 13.23 38.57
C LEU A 664 22.44 14.08 37.97
N VAL A 665 22.61 14.54 36.73
CA VAL A 665 21.58 15.29 35.99
C VAL A 665 20.38 14.40 35.65
N HIS A 666 20.62 13.15 35.27
CA HIS A 666 19.55 12.18 35.01
C HIS A 666 18.73 11.91 36.28
N TYR A 667 19.40 11.64 37.41
CA TYR A 667 18.75 11.43 38.71
C TYR A 667 17.87 12.60 39.12
N PHE A 668 18.38 13.83 38.99
CA PHE A 668 17.60 15.03 39.30
C PHE A 668 16.34 15.15 38.43
N ASN A 669 16.46 14.90 37.12
CA ASN A 669 15.31 14.94 36.22
C ASN A 669 14.26 13.87 36.55
N VAL A 670 14.67 12.64 36.86
CA VAL A 670 13.76 11.56 37.28
C VAL A 670 13.05 11.93 38.57
N LYS A 671 13.79 12.40 39.58
CA LYS A 671 13.23 12.87 40.86
C LYS A 671 12.17 13.95 40.67
N CYS A 672 12.47 15.00 39.87
CA CYS A 672 11.51 16.07 39.60
C CYS A 672 10.27 15.58 38.84
N ASN A 673 10.43 14.65 37.89
CA ASN A 673 9.30 14.07 37.18
C ASN A 673 8.40 13.27 38.14
N ASP A 674 8.99 12.47 39.03
CA ASP A 674 8.23 11.70 40.03
C ASP A 674 7.50 12.63 41.02
N GLU A 675 8.15 13.70 41.49
CA GLU A 675 7.54 14.74 42.34
C GLU A 675 6.36 15.42 41.63
N LEU A 676 6.51 15.77 40.35
CA LEU A 676 5.43 16.34 39.54
C LEU A 676 4.24 15.37 39.45
N VAL A 677 4.50 14.09 39.18
CA VAL A 677 3.46 13.05 39.12
C VAL A 677 2.70 12.94 40.44
N GLN A 678 3.39 12.98 41.59
CA GLN A 678 2.71 12.97 42.89
C GLN A 678 1.82 14.19 43.09
N GLN A 679 2.27 15.39 42.69
CA GLN A 679 1.44 16.58 42.74
C GLN A 679 0.22 16.47 41.81
N MET A 680 0.41 16.01 40.57
CA MET A 680 -0.67 15.86 39.59
C MET A 680 -1.74 14.84 40.02
N LYS A 681 -1.38 13.81 40.79
CA LYS A 681 -2.35 12.86 41.36
C LYS A 681 -3.35 13.51 42.32
N THR A 682 -2.99 14.63 42.96
CA THR A 682 -3.86 15.35 43.90
C THR A 682 -4.84 16.30 43.21
N TRP A 683 -4.68 16.55 41.91
CA TRP A 683 -5.55 17.45 41.16
C TRP A 683 -6.96 16.88 40.99
N SER A 684 -7.98 17.75 41.06
CA SER A 684 -9.37 17.31 40.85
C SER A 684 -9.55 16.69 39.46
N LYS A 685 -10.23 15.54 39.45
CA LYS A 685 -10.61 14.79 38.25
C LYS A 685 -11.95 15.25 37.65
N ASP A 686 -12.64 16.19 38.27
CA ASP A 686 -14.02 16.55 37.93
C ASP A 686 -14.16 17.25 36.57
N ASP A 687 -13.10 17.90 36.06
CA ASP A 687 -13.08 18.56 34.74
C ASP A 687 -12.80 17.60 33.56
N ILE A 688 -12.57 16.30 33.79
CA ILE A 688 -12.16 15.33 32.75
C ILE A 688 -13.36 14.83 31.91
N LYS A 689 -14.56 15.37 32.14
CA LYS A 689 -15.80 14.95 31.45
C LYS A 689 -15.92 15.39 29.99
N GLU A 690 -15.14 16.38 29.55
CA GLU A 690 -15.12 16.81 28.15
C GLU A 690 -13.84 16.37 27.45
N SER A 691 -13.94 15.96 26.17
CA SER A 691 -12.83 15.41 25.35
C SER A 691 -11.68 16.39 25.03
N LYS A 692 -11.64 17.56 25.68
CA LYS A 692 -10.59 18.57 25.49
C LYS A 692 -9.63 18.55 26.68
N ILE A 693 -8.34 18.44 26.36
CA ILE A 693 -7.26 18.56 27.35
C ILE A 693 -7.38 19.94 28.01
N PRO A 694 -7.48 20.05 29.34
CA PRO A 694 -7.52 21.35 30.00
C PRO A 694 -6.16 22.05 29.85
N VAL A 695 -6.08 23.03 28.95
CA VAL A 695 -4.87 23.82 28.66
C VAL A 695 -4.23 24.36 29.94
N GLN A 696 -5.04 24.78 30.90
CA GLN A 696 -4.58 25.29 32.19
C GLN A 696 -3.85 24.24 33.03
N LYS A 697 -4.27 22.96 32.98
CA LYS A 697 -3.58 21.88 33.71
C LYS A 697 -2.23 21.55 33.06
N VAL A 698 -2.14 21.59 31.73
CA VAL A 698 -0.85 21.43 31.01
C VAL A 698 0.09 22.61 31.31
N GLU A 699 -0.41 23.85 31.25
CA GLU A 699 0.35 25.05 31.62
C GLU A 699 0.89 24.93 33.05
N ASN A 700 0.04 24.58 34.01
CA ASN A 700 0.44 24.42 35.40
C ASN A 700 1.46 23.30 35.59
N ALA A 701 1.33 22.17 34.90
CA ALA A 701 2.29 21.06 34.99
C ALA A 701 3.68 21.49 34.50
N ILE A 702 3.75 22.21 33.37
CA ILE A 702 5.01 22.75 32.84
C ILE A 702 5.61 23.75 33.83
N MET A 703 4.81 24.70 34.33
CA MET A 703 5.30 25.73 35.26
C MET A 703 5.82 25.14 36.58
N ILE A 704 5.11 24.17 37.16
CA ILE A 704 5.57 23.46 38.37
C ILE A 704 6.90 22.77 38.08
N ARG A 705 6.99 22.05 36.95
CA ARG A 705 8.21 21.33 36.59
C ARG A 705 9.41 22.26 36.36
N LEU A 706 9.17 23.46 35.82
CA LEU A 706 10.20 24.48 35.64
C LEU A 706 10.63 25.09 36.98
N SER A 707 9.70 25.34 37.91
CA SER A 707 10.04 25.88 39.24
C SER A 707 10.96 24.97 40.06
N MET A 708 10.91 23.65 39.83
CA MET A 708 11.82 22.69 40.47
C MET A 708 13.30 22.93 40.10
N ILE A 709 13.58 23.65 39.01
CA ILE A 709 14.94 24.00 38.57
C ILE A 709 15.49 25.21 39.34
N ASP A 710 14.66 25.99 40.03
CA ASP A 710 15.07 27.25 40.68
C ASP A 710 16.31 27.17 41.55
N PRO A 711 16.48 26.15 42.42
CA PRO A 711 17.68 26.04 43.25
C PRO A 711 18.98 25.90 42.45
N TYR A 712 18.89 25.47 41.19
CA TYR A 712 20.01 25.20 40.30
C TYR A 712 20.03 26.08 39.05
N LYS A 713 19.17 27.12 38.97
CA LYS A 713 18.97 27.95 37.76
C LYS A 713 20.29 28.47 37.16
N ASN A 714 21.25 28.88 37.99
CA ASN A 714 22.56 29.40 37.58
C ASN A 714 23.50 28.34 36.97
N THR A 715 23.36 27.07 37.35
CA THR A 715 24.20 25.96 36.86
C THR A 715 23.48 25.08 35.83
N TRP A 716 22.16 25.25 35.66
CA TRP A 716 21.33 24.48 34.75
C TRP A 716 21.74 24.55 33.27
N PRO A 717 22.23 25.68 32.71
CA PRO A 717 22.75 25.68 31.34
C PRO A 717 23.87 24.66 31.11
N LYS A 718 24.73 24.45 32.13
CA LYS A 718 25.78 23.41 32.08
C LYS A 718 25.19 22.00 32.16
N ALA A 719 24.16 21.80 32.98
CA ALA A 719 23.42 20.54 33.03
C ALA A 719 22.79 20.20 31.66
N MET A 720 22.16 21.18 31.01
CA MET A 720 21.58 20.99 29.68
C MET A 720 22.64 20.60 28.65
N ALA A 721 23.82 21.22 28.66
CA ALA A 721 24.92 20.84 27.79
C ALA A 721 25.36 19.38 28.02
N ILE A 722 25.45 18.93 29.28
CA ILE A 722 25.78 17.54 29.62
C ILE A 722 24.74 16.56 29.06
N GLN A 723 23.45 16.91 29.10
CA GLN A 723 22.36 16.08 28.54
C GLN A 723 22.46 15.91 27.02
N THR A 724 23.08 16.86 26.31
CA THR A 724 23.27 16.79 24.84
C THR A 724 24.46 15.93 24.41
N LEU A 725 25.30 15.48 25.34
CA LEU A 725 26.43 14.61 25.03
C LEU A 725 25.93 13.23 24.55
N PRO A 726 26.53 12.62 23.50
CA PRO A 726 26.03 11.39 22.89
C PRO A 726 25.74 10.25 23.86
N ASN A 727 26.57 10.09 24.90
CA ASN A 727 26.40 9.03 25.91
C ASN A 727 25.17 9.26 26.82
N ASN A 728 24.73 10.51 27.00
CA ASN A 728 23.63 10.88 27.91
C ASN A 728 22.30 11.07 27.17
N VAL A 729 22.33 11.41 25.88
CA VAL A 729 21.15 11.70 25.05
C VAL A 729 20.04 10.64 25.15
N PRO A 730 20.31 9.30 25.09
CA PRO A 730 19.25 8.31 25.16
C PRO A 730 18.47 8.37 26.48
N ASN A 731 19.17 8.43 27.60
CA ASN A 731 18.54 8.48 28.93
C ASN A 731 17.81 9.80 29.15
N CYS A 732 18.37 10.93 28.70
CA CYS A 732 17.73 12.23 28.80
C CYS A 732 16.47 12.33 27.93
N LEU A 733 16.50 11.79 26.71
CA LEU A 733 15.36 11.77 25.81
C LEU A 733 14.25 10.86 26.36
N ALA A 734 14.59 9.67 26.86
CA ALA A 734 13.63 8.78 27.51
C ALA A 734 12.96 9.45 28.73
N THR A 735 13.73 10.19 29.52
CA THR A 735 13.21 10.93 30.69
C THR A 735 12.29 12.08 30.28
N LEU A 736 12.63 12.81 29.21
CA LEU A 736 11.80 13.88 28.66
C LEU A 736 10.49 13.33 28.08
N LEU A 737 10.55 12.24 27.33
CA LEU A 737 9.34 11.62 26.79
C LEU A 737 8.46 11.08 27.92
N SER A 738 9.03 10.46 28.95
CA SER A 738 8.27 10.05 30.15
C SER A 738 7.58 11.24 30.84
N LEU A 739 8.26 12.38 30.99
CA LEU A 739 7.65 13.59 31.57
C LEU A 739 6.41 14.03 30.77
N VAL A 740 6.57 14.12 29.46
CA VAL A 740 5.52 14.56 28.54
C VAL A 740 4.35 13.58 28.55
N ASP A 741 4.66 12.28 28.60
CA ASP A 741 3.68 11.21 28.75
C ASP A 741 2.85 11.34 30.01
N ASP A 742 3.53 11.56 31.14
CA ASP A 742 2.92 11.70 32.45
C ASP A 742 2.02 12.95 32.50
N ILE A 743 2.48 14.08 31.95
CA ILE A 743 1.67 15.30 31.83
C ILE A 743 0.42 15.01 30.98
N CYS A 744 0.56 14.42 29.79
CA CYS A 744 -0.57 14.08 28.92
C CYS A 744 -1.57 13.15 29.63
N TYR A 745 -1.08 12.10 30.31
CA TYR A 745 -1.91 11.13 31.00
C TYR A 745 -2.72 11.78 32.14
N HIS A 746 -2.05 12.54 33.00
CA HIS A 746 -2.68 13.18 34.17
C HIS A 746 -3.57 14.37 33.80
N THR A 747 -3.34 15.00 32.65
CA THR A 747 -4.21 16.07 32.11
C THR A 747 -5.39 15.53 31.29
N GLY A 748 -5.52 14.21 31.15
CA GLY A 748 -6.70 13.57 30.55
C GLY A 748 -6.60 13.31 29.05
N ASP A 749 -5.41 13.41 28.44
CA ASP A 749 -5.23 12.98 27.05
C ASP A 749 -5.38 11.45 26.93
N ARG A 750 -6.41 11.03 26.21
CA ARG A 750 -6.71 9.62 25.89
C ARG A 750 -6.40 9.27 24.43
N SER A 751 -5.67 10.11 23.70
CA SER A 751 -5.29 9.83 22.31
C SER A 751 -4.35 8.63 22.19
N VAL A 752 -4.55 7.85 21.13
CA VAL A 752 -3.91 6.54 20.89
C VAL A 752 -3.59 6.32 19.40
N ASP A 753 -3.73 7.39 18.60
CA ASP A 753 -3.56 7.42 17.13
C ASP A 753 -2.42 8.37 16.74
N PHE A 754 -2.22 8.69 15.46
CA PHE A 754 -1.15 9.58 14.99
C PHE A 754 -1.06 10.93 15.75
N ASN A 755 -2.22 11.46 16.17
CA ASN A 755 -2.33 12.65 17.03
C ASN A 755 -1.58 12.52 18.37
N TRP A 756 -1.41 11.31 18.89
CA TRP A 756 -0.61 11.03 20.07
C TRP A 756 0.86 11.40 19.88
N TYR A 757 1.44 11.03 18.73
CA TYR A 757 2.85 11.29 18.41
C TYR A 757 3.08 12.79 18.26
N ILE A 758 2.21 13.46 17.50
CA ILE A 758 2.27 14.92 17.28
C ILE A 758 2.17 15.67 18.61
N ARG A 759 1.22 15.30 19.49
CA ARG A 759 1.03 15.98 20.77
C ARG A 759 2.23 15.84 21.70
N ARG A 760 2.86 14.66 21.74
CA ARG A 760 4.04 14.44 22.59
C ARG A 760 5.29 15.11 22.05
N VAL A 761 5.53 15.04 20.75
CA VAL A 761 6.63 15.79 20.13
C VAL A 761 6.42 17.30 20.31
N GLY A 762 5.19 17.78 20.11
CA GLY A 762 4.80 19.16 20.35
C GLY A 762 5.03 19.59 21.80
N LEU A 763 4.52 18.83 22.78
CA LEU A 763 4.64 19.14 24.20
C LEU A 763 6.10 19.03 24.70
N ALA A 764 6.88 18.07 24.20
CA ALA A 764 8.32 18.00 24.45
C ALA A 764 9.06 19.26 23.94
N GLY A 765 8.71 19.71 22.74
CA GLY A 765 9.22 20.96 22.15
C GLY A 765 8.83 22.19 22.96
N ILE A 766 7.56 22.29 23.38
CA ILE A 766 7.07 23.39 24.24
C ILE A 766 7.84 23.40 25.57
N TYR A 767 7.99 22.24 26.22
CA TYR A 767 8.70 22.13 27.48
C TYR A 767 10.17 22.59 27.35
N LYS A 768 10.89 22.08 26.34
CA LYS A 768 12.30 22.45 26.13
C LYS A 768 12.49 23.91 25.71
N ALA A 769 11.61 24.46 24.88
CA ALA A 769 11.63 25.88 24.55
C ALA A 769 11.34 26.76 25.79
N SER A 770 10.40 26.33 26.63
CA SER A 770 10.04 27.03 27.87
C SER A 770 11.14 26.91 28.92
N GLU A 771 11.84 25.78 28.97
CA GLU A 771 13.02 25.57 29.81
C GLU A 771 14.14 26.55 29.45
N LEU A 772 14.44 26.72 28.14
CA LEU A 772 15.41 27.72 27.69
C LEU A 772 14.98 29.15 28.03
N PHE A 773 13.71 29.48 27.79
CA PHE A 773 13.17 30.81 28.09
C PHE A 773 13.25 31.12 29.59
N TYR A 774 12.90 30.14 30.43
CA TYR A 774 12.91 30.23 31.89
C TYR A 774 14.27 30.65 32.45
N LEU A 775 15.37 30.13 31.89
CA LEU A 775 16.73 30.44 32.33
C LEU A 775 17.10 31.91 32.08
N THR A 776 16.48 32.54 31.09
CA THR A 776 16.72 33.95 30.74
C THR A 776 15.71 34.90 31.37
N ASP A 777 14.64 34.38 31.97
CA ASP A 777 13.55 35.17 32.55
C ASP A 777 13.97 35.83 33.87
N LYS A 778 13.80 37.16 33.92
CA LYS A 778 14.06 38.03 35.08
C LYS A 778 12.78 38.73 35.56
N SER A 779 11.61 38.39 35.02
CA SER A 779 10.34 38.97 35.43
C SER A 779 9.88 38.47 36.80
N GLU A 780 9.07 39.27 37.49
CA GLU A 780 8.49 38.90 38.78
C GLU A 780 7.68 37.59 38.65
N GLU A 781 7.92 36.66 39.57
CA GLU A 781 7.31 35.32 39.61
C GLU A 781 7.38 34.53 38.28
N ASN A 782 8.35 34.85 37.41
CA ASN A 782 8.50 34.26 36.07
C ASN A 782 7.22 34.39 35.19
N ASN A 783 6.50 35.52 35.31
CA ASN A 783 5.27 35.78 34.56
C ASN A 783 5.48 35.78 33.03
N SER A 784 6.68 36.19 32.57
CA SER A 784 7.03 36.15 31.15
C SER A 784 7.11 34.70 30.65
N THR A 785 7.69 33.79 31.44
CA THR A 785 7.72 32.35 31.12
C THR A 785 6.32 31.77 31.07
N ARG A 786 5.46 32.09 32.04
CA ARG A 786 4.05 31.63 32.01
C ARG A 786 3.32 32.10 30.75
N THR A 787 3.51 33.36 30.38
CA THR A 787 2.93 33.92 29.14
C THR A 787 3.48 33.22 27.89
N PHE A 788 4.78 32.93 27.85
CA PHE A 788 5.42 32.19 26.77
C PHE A 788 4.85 30.77 26.64
N VAL A 789 4.78 30.01 27.74
CA VAL A 789 4.18 28.66 27.79
C VAL A 789 2.75 28.70 27.24
N LYS A 790 1.93 29.63 27.74
CA LYS A 790 0.54 29.81 27.30
C LYS A 790 0.42 30.12 25.82
N SER A 791 1.31 30.96 25.27
CA SER A 791 1.34 31.25 23.83
C SER A 791 1.71 30.01 23.02
N ARG A 792 2.71 29.25 23.46
CA ARG A 792 3.18 28.05 22.76
C ARG A 792 2.15 26.91 22.79
N ILE A 793 1.40 26.76 23.87
CA ILE A 793 0.29 25.79 23.90
C ILE A 793 -0.80 26.21 22.90
N ARG A 794 -1.18 27.50 22.87
CA ARG A 794 -2.17 28.02 21.91
C ARG A 794 -1.75 27.82 20.45
N ASP A 795 -0.48 28.08 20.14
CA ASP A 795 0.08 27.87 18.80
C ASP A 795 -0.02 26.39 18.37
N ALA A 796 0.23 25.45 19.30
CA ALA A 796 0.11 24.02 19.04
C ALA A 796 -1.35 23.60 18.79
N GLU A 797 -2.32 24.19 19.50
CA GLU A 797 -3.76 23.96 19.24
C GLU A 797 -4.18 24.44 17.85
N LEU A 798 -3.67 25.60 17.41
CA LEU A 798 -3.93 26.13 16.06
C LEU A 798 -3.38 25.21 14.97
N ILE A 799 -2.15 24.71 15.14
CA ILE A 799 -1.53 23.76 14.22
C ILE A 799 -2.32 22.45 14.18
N GLN A 800 -2.72 21.93 15.34
CA GLN A 800 -3.51 20.69 15.41
C GLN A 800 -4.88 20.88 14.75
N THR A 801 -5.51 22.05 14.88
CA THR A 801 -6.80 22.36 14.24
C THR A 801 -6.64 22.43 12.72
N ALA A 802 -5.55 23.02 12.22
CA ALA A 802 -5.24 23.09 10.80
C ALA A 802 -4.95 21.70 10.20
N LEU A 803 -4.26 20.82 10.92
CA LEU A 803 -3.95 19.45 10.48
C LEU A 803 -5.17 18.51 10.48
N ASN A 804 -6.19 18.79 11.30
CA ASN A 804 -7.42 18.00 11.36
C ASN A 804 -8.49 18.42 10.34
N MET A 805 -8.29 19.53 9.60
CA MET A 805 -9.17 19.91 8.49
C MET A 805 -8.76 19.22 7.19
N ASN A 806 -9.72 18.81 6.36
CA ASN A 806 -9.46 18.18 5.06
C ASN A 806 -8.51 19.04 4.20
N PRO A 807 -7.54 18.43 3.48
CA PRO A 807 -6.55 19.17 2.68
C PRO A 807 -7.17 19.96 1.51
N VAL A 808 -8.45 19.75 1.20
CA VAL A 808 -9.17 20.43 0.10
C VAL A 808 -9.68 21.83 0.51
N THR A 809 -9.83 22.12 1.80
CA THR A 809 -10.45 23.39 2.27
C THR A 809 -9.45 24.41 2.85
N VAL A 810 -8.16 24.08 2.91
CA VAL A 810 -7.16 24.92 3.59
C VAL A 810 -6.39 25.76 2.56
N ALA A 811 -6.48 27.08 2.69
CA ALA A 811 -5.69 28.01 1.87
C ALA A 811 -4.17 27.77 2.10
N PRO A 812 -3.32 27.81 1.06
CA PRO A 812 -1.87 27.57 1.16
C PRO A 812 -1.16 28.45 2.21
N GLN A 813 -1.69 29.65 2.45
CA GLN A 813 -1.16 30.61 3.43
C GLN A 813 -1.27 30.09 4.87
N SER A 814 -2.32 29.33 5.21
CA SER A 814 -2.54 28.78 6.56
C SER A 814 -1.57 27.64 6.88
N LEU A 815 -1.27 26.78 5.90
CA LEU A 815 -0.24 25.74 6.01
C LEU A 815 1.16 26.35 6.14
N THR A 816 1.43 27.41 5.38
CA THR A 816 2.71 28.13 5.45
C THR A 816 2.89 28.81 6.81
N ALA A 817 1.83 29.40 7.37
CA ALA A 817 1.85 30.00 8.70
C ALA A 817 2.04 28.94 9.81
N ALA A 818 1.37 27.78 9.71
CA ALA A 818 1.56 26.66 10.64
C ALA A 818 3.00 26.11 10.59
N PHE A 819 3.58 26.01 9.38
CA PHE A 819 4.95 25.54 9.17
C PHE A 819 6.00 26.54 9.68
N VAL A 820 5.80 27.84 9.45
CA VAL A 820 6.65 28.91 10.00
C VAL A 820 6.56 28.95 11.53
N THR A 821 5.36 28.73 12.08
CA THR A 821 5.15 28.68 13.54
C THR A 821 5.82 27.45 14.16
N ALA A 822 5.71 26.27 13.54
CA ALA A 822 6.43 25.06 13.96
C ALA A 822 7.96 25.23 13.85
N LYS A 823 8.46 25.87 12.79
CA LYS A 823 9.89 26.21 12.62
C LYS A 823 10.38 27.18 13.70
N ASN A 824 9.56 28.16 14.09
CA ASN A 824 9.84 29.09 15.17
C ASN A 824 9.78 28.43 16.56
N MET A 825 8.88 27.46 16.76
CA MET A 825 8.79 26.65 17.99
C MET A 825 10.00 25.74 18.20
N LEU A 826 10.56 25.21 17.12
CA LEU A 826 11.76 24.35 17.15
C LEU A 826 13.08 25.13 17.23
N GLY A 827 13.04 26.47 17.35
CA GLY A 827 14.23 27.30 17.56
C GLY A 827 15.18 27.43 16.36
N ILE A 828 14.77 27.00 15.16
CA ILE A 828 15.62 26.93 13.95
C ILE A 828 16.09 28.31 13.45
N ASN A 829 15.53 29.42 13.98
CA ASN A 829 15.94 30.78 13.63
C ASN A 829 17.01 31.39 14.56
N THR A 830 17.54 30.65 15.54
CA THR A 830 18.55 31.18 16.49
C THR A 830 20.00 30.78 16.17
N LEU A 831 20.22 30.06 15.06
CA LEU A 831 21.57 29.87 14.49
C LEU A 831 21.76 30.87 13.33
N LYS A 832 22.19 32.08 13.67
CA LYS A 832 22.92 32.96 12.77
C LYS A 832 24.25 33.31 13.40
#